data_AF-A0A9E7GZJ7-F1
#
_entry.id   AF-A0A9E7GZJ7-F1
#
_cell.length_a   1.000
_cell.length_b   1.000
_cell.length_c   1.000
_cell.angle_alpha   90.00
_cell.angle_beta   90.00
_cell.angle_gamma   90.00
#
_symmetry.space_group_name_H-M   'P 1'
#
loop_
_entity.id
_entity.type
_entity.pdbx_description
1 polymer ?
#
loop_
_entity_poly.entity_id
_entity_poly.type
_entity_poly.pdbx_seq_one_letter_code
_entity_poly.pdbx_strand_id
1 'polypeptide(L)'
;MADGLSLIPASVLRNLADKLYEKRKNAALEIEGIVKQLALAGEHEKISAVINLLTVDFACSPQANQRKGGLIGLAAATVGLAAEAAQHLEQIVPPVLNSFTDHDGRVRYYACEALYNIAKVVRGDFIFFFNKIFDALCKLSADADPNVQSAAHLLDRLIKDIVTESDQFSIEEFIPLLRERMNVLNPYVRQFLVGWITVLDSVPDIDMLGFLPDFLDGLFNMLSDSSHEIRQQADSALSEFLQEIKNSPNVDYGRMAEILVQRAGSSDEFTRLTAITWINEFVKLGGEQLVPYYADILGAILPCISDKEEKIRVVARETNEELRAIRADPADGFNIDAILSIARRELTSEWEATRIEALHWISALLARYRSEVISYLNHTFDSLLNALSDSSNEVVLLALEVHACIAEDNKNFWRLVGLLVRNFQNDRVLLERRGALIVRRLCVLLDAERVYRQFSLNLEQEEDLDFASVMVQALNLILLTSSELAELRGLVKLSLVQSSGQDLFVSLYSSWCHSPMATISLCLLAQAYNHASSVIQSLREEDINAKFLVQLDKLIRLLETPIFAYLRLQLLEPGKYTWLLKTLYGLLMMLPQQSAAFKILRTRLKTVPSYSCIEQLKGTSSENPYSQILQFSEDNRNRYAANVANVYNAIDFPSRLQQFEQMQHKHRMHSKSKLQSRNSTPSIASQVCGNKYIGRITPSFPSPRDYATSQIMEQSETAKTMISIEEEQLFADMALLTDLIKLNLSDYTEKIIAEYIWVGGSGVDLRSKARTLSGPVTDPSQLPKWNYDGSSTGQAPGEDSEVILYPQAIFKDPFRKGNNILVMCDCYTPQGEPIPTNKRHNAAKIFSNPAVAAEEAWFGIEQEYTLLQKDVKWPIGWPIGGYPGPQGPYYCSAGADKAFGRDVVDAHYKACLYAGIDISGINGEVMPGQWEFQVGPCVGISAGDQLWVARYVLERITEMAGVVLSLDPKPIQGDWNGAGAHTNYSTKSMRSDGGYGVIKEAIEKLGRRHKEHIAAYGEGNERRLTGRHETADIDTFVWGVANRGASIRVGRDTEKSGKGYFEDRRPASNMDPYVVTSMIAETTILWKPT
;
A
#
# COMPACT_ATOMS: atom_id res chain seq x y z
N MET A 1 -6.86 79.50 31.91
CA MET A 1 -7.40 79.77 33.26
C MET A 1 -8.60 80.69 33.16
N ALA A 2 -9.77 80.10 32.89
CA ALA A 2 -11.05 80.51 33.44
C ALA A 2 -11.44 79.34 34.35
N ASP A 3 -11.81 79.61 35.60
CA ASP A 3 -11.89 78.60 36.65
C ASP A 3 -13.03 77.60 36.35
N GLY A 4 -12.70 76.38 35.90
CA GLY A 4 -13.68 75.32 35.61
C GLY A 4 -14.58 75.01 36.82
N LEU A 5 -14.08 75.29 38.02
CA LEU A 5 -14.78 75.26 39.31
C LEU A 5 -16.01 76.19 39.38
N SER A 6 -16.05 77.25 38.56
CA SER A 6 -17.18 78.20 38.52
C SER A 6 -18.31 77.76 37.58
N LEU A 7 -18.03 76.84 36.65
CA LEU A 7 -18.96 76.39 35.61
C LEU A 7 -19.79 75.18 36.03
N ILE A 8 -19.25 74.35 36.94
CA ILE A 8 -19.93 73.18 37.47
C ILE A 8 -20.30 73.44 38.94
N PRO A 9 -21.58 73.29 39.33
CA PRO A 9 -21.97 73.48 40.73
C PRO A 9 -21.17 72.59 41.69
N ALA A 10 -20.76 73.13 42.83
CA ALA A 10 -19.96 72.40 43.82
C ALA A 10 -20.64 71.11 44.33
N SER A 11 -21.98 71.07 44.34
CA SER A 11 -22.76 69.86 44.64
C SER A 11 -22.54 68.75 43.62
N VAL A 12 -22.41 69.10 42.34
CA VAL A 12 -22.16 68.16 41.23
C VAL A 12 -20.74 67.62 41.32
N LEU A 13 -19.73 68.48 41.53
CA LEU A 13 -18.34 68.05 41.73
C LEU A 13 -18.18 67.11 42.93
N ARG A 14 -18.88 67.39 44.04
CA ARG A 14 -18.89 66.50 45.22
C ARG A 14 -19.56 65.16 44.92
N ASN A 15 -20.70 65.18 44.22
CA ASN A 15 -21.42 63.96 43.86
C ASN A 15 -20.64 63.10 42.85
N LEU A 16 -19.85 63.72 41.97
CA LEU A 16 -18.98 63.05 41.01
C LEU A 16 -17.86 62.25 41.70
N ALA A 17 -17.39 62.70 42.87
CA ALA A 17 -16.41 62.00 43.70
C ALA A 17 -17.04 61.04 44.74
N ASP A 18 -18.37 60.91 44.79
CA ASP A 18 -19.06 60.08 45.79
C ASP A 18 -18.75 58.59 45.58
N LYS A 19 -18.90 57.78 46.64
CA LYS A 19 -18.68 56.33 46.60
C LYS A 19 -19.81 55.59 45.87
N LEU A 20 -21.04 56.11 45.89
CA LEU A 20 -22.21 55.50 45.26
C LEU A 20 -22.26 55.80 43.76
N TYR A 21 -22.44 54.76 42.94
CA TYR A 21 -22.53 54.90 41.48
C TYR A 21 -23.69 55.81 41.04
N GLU A 22 -24.89 55.63 41.59
CA GLU A 22 -26.07 56.43 41.20
C GLU A 22 -25.85 57.93 41.39
N LYS A 23 -25.11 58.33 42.43
CA LYS A 23 -24.77 59.75 42.65
C LYS A 23 -23.79 60.27 41.61
N ARG A 24 -22.78 59.47 41.25
CA ARG A 24 -21.85 59.82 40.17
C ARG A 24 -22.55 59.91 38.82
N LYS A 25 -23.46 58.97 38.53
CA LYS A 25 -24.26 58.94 37.30
C LYS A 25 -25.17 60.17 37.18
N ASN A 26 -25.87 60.54 38.25
CA ASN A 26 -26.70 61.75 38.25
C ASN A 26 -25.85 63.02 38.06
N ALA A 27 -24.70 63.11 38.74
CA ALA A 27 -23.77 64.22 38.53
C ALA A 27 -23.25 64.29 37.08
N ALA A 28 -22.97 63.13 36.46
CA ALA A 28 -22.56 63.06 35.07
C ALA A 28 -23.66 63.54 34.10
N LEU A 29 -24.92 63.18 34.34
CA LEU A 29 -26.07 63.69 33.56
C LEU A 29 -26.23 65.21 33.68
N GLU A 30 -25.96 65.78 34.85
CA GLU A 30 -25.94 67.24 35.03
C GLU A 30 -24.79 67.88 34.23
N ILE A 31 -23.61 67.26 34.21
CA ILE A 31 -22.46 67.70 33.39
C ILE A 31 -22.78 67.62 31.90
N GLU A 32 -23.43 66.54 31.43
CA GLU A 32 -23.91 66.41 30.05
C GLU A 32 -24.82 67.60 29.68
N GLY A 33 -25.77 67.94 30.55
CA GLY A 33 -26.67 69.07 30.36
C GLY A 33 -25.94 70.42 30.27
N ILE A 34 -24.95 70.64 31.13
CA ILE A 34 -24.12 71.86 31.11
C ILE A 34 -23.32 71.94 29.80
N VAL A 35 -22.62 70.87 29.43
CA VAL A 35 -21.80 70.84 28.22
C VAL A 35 -22.66 71.01 26.97
N LYS A 36 -23.85 70.42 26.93
CA LYS A 36 -24.82 70.60 25.84
C LYS A 36 -25.28 72.05 25.70
N GLN A 37 -25.52 72.75 26.81
CA GLN A 37 -25.87 74.19 26.76
C GLN A 37 -24.70 75.04 26.28
N LEU A 38 -23.48 74.74 26.72
CA LEU A 38 -22.27 75.45 26.29
C LEU A 38 -21.98 75.23 24.80
N ALA A 39 -22.18 74.01 24.30
CA ALA A 39 -22.06 73.67 22.89
C ALA A 39 -23.09 74.44 22.04
N LEU A 40 -24.36 74.46 22.45
CA LEU A 40 -25.40 75.26 21.79
C LEU A 40 -25.10 76.77 21.79
N ALA A 41 -24.34 77.25 22.77
CA ALA A 41 -23.90 78.64 22.87
C ALA A 41 -22.57 78.93 22.14
N GLY A 42 -21.90 77.91 21.57
CA GLY A 42 -20.61 78.03 20.90
C GLY A 42 -19.43 78.40 21.82
N GLU A 43 -19.54 78.13 23.12
CA GLU A 43 -18.53 78.55 24.13
C GLU A 43 -17.38 77.53 24.29
N HIS A 44 -16.62 77.29 23.22
CA HIS A 44 -15.57 76.25 23.14
C HIS A 44 -14.45 76.37 24.21
N GLU A 45 -14.10 77.58 24.65
CA GLU A 45 -13.11 77.77 25.73
C GLU A 45 -13.61 77.25 27.08
N LYS A 46 -14.90 77.44 27.37
CA LYS A 46 -15.51 76.98 28.62
C LYS A 46 -15.69 75.46 28.62
N ILE A 47 -16.03 74.89 27.46
CA ILE A 47 -16.04 73.43 27.25
C ILE A 47 -14.65 72.85 27.51
N SER A 48 -13.61 73.45 26.93
CA SER A 48 -12.22 73.03 27.16
C SER A 48 -11.82 73.16 28.63
N ALA A 49 -12.28 74.18 29.35
CA ALA A 49 -12.03 74.33 30.78
C ALA A 49 -12.72 73.23 31.61
N VAL A 50 -13.95 72.83 31.24
CA VAL A 50 -14.68 71.71 31.86
C VAL A 50 -13.96 70.38 31.62
N ILE A 51 -13.52 70.10 30.38
CA ILE A 51 -12.78 68.88 30.05
C ILE A 51 -11.44 68.83 30.80
N ASN A 52 -10.72 69.95 30.87
CA ASN A 52 -9.47 70.04 31.62
C ASN A 52 -9.68 69.82 33.11
N LEU A 53 -10.74 70.36 33.71
CA LEU A 53 -11.11 70.10 35.11
C LEU A 53 -11.34 68.60 35.35
N LEU A 54 -12.17 67.96 34.52
CA LEU A 54 -12.47 66.53 34.62
C LEU A 54 -11.22 65.65 34.40
N THR A 55 -10.29 66.12 33.58
CA THR A 55 -9.03 65.43 33.30
C THR A 55 -8.05 65.56 34.46
N VAL A 56 -7.68 66.79 34.81
CA VAL A 56 -6.58 67.08 35.76
C VAL A 56 -7.00 66.79 37.19
N ASP A 57 -8.18 67.27 37.61
CA ASP A 57 -8.59 67.21 39.02
C ASP A 57 -9.32 65.91 39.37
N PHE A 58 -9.84 65.18 38.37
CA PHE A 58 -10.58 63.94 38.58
C PHE A 58 -9.88 62.73 37.96
N ALA A 59 -9.76 62.63 36.63
CA ALA A 59 -9.22 61.44 35.95
C ALA A 59 -7.76 61.13 36.35
N CYS A 60 -6.94 62.17 36.58
CA CYS A 60 -5.56 62.03 37.05
C CYS A 60 -5.40 62.09 38.59
N SER A 61 -6.50 62.10 39.35
CA SER A 61 -6.46 62.22 40.81
C SER A 61 -5.83 60.99 41.49
N PRO A 62 -5.10 61.17 42.62
CA PRO A 62 -4.67 60.06 43.44
C PRO A 62 -5.84 59.26 44.04
N GLN A 63 -7.05 59.83 44.14
CA GLN A 63 -8.21 59.18 44.75
C GLN A 63 -9.03 58.37 43.72
N ALA A 64 -9.20 57.07 43.97
CA ALA A 64 -9.89 56.17 43.03
C ALA A 64 -11.34 56.57 42.72
N ASN A 65 -12.09 57.14 43.67
CA ASN A 65 -13.47 57.58 43.41
C ASN A 65 -13.52 58.85 42.54
N GLN A 66 -12.54 59.75 42.68
CA GLN A 66 -12.41 60.91 41.80
C GLN A 66 -12.04 60.47 40.39
N ARG A 67 -11.14 59.48 40.22
CA ARG A 67 -10.85 58.91 38.89
C ARG A 67 -12.09 58.32 38.22
N LYS A 68 -12.88 57.51 38.95
CA LYS A 68 -14.17 56.97 38.46
C LYS A 68 -15.14 58.10 38.05
N GLY A 69 -15.19 59.16 38.85
CA GLY A 69 -15.96 60.37 38.57
C GLY A 69 -15.49 61.12 37.32
N GLY A 70 -14.17 61.25 37.13
CA GLY A 70 -13.58 61.88 35.94
C GLY A 70 -13.92 61.12 34.68
N LEU A 71 -13.80 59.78 34.70
CA LEU A 71 -14.10 58.92 33.55
C LEU A 71 -15.58 59.01 33.12
N ILE A 72 -16.52 58.89 34.05
CA ILE A 72 -17.95 59.03 33.74
C ILE A 72 -18.32 60.47 33.33
N GLY A 73 -17.65 61.46 33.92
CA GLY A 73 -17.82 62.87 33.56
C GLY A 73 -17.32 63.19 32.15
N LEU A 74 -16.17 62.66 31.74
CA LEU A 74 -15.61 62.81 30.39
C LEU A 74 -16.51 62.15 29.33
N ALA A 75 -17.04 60.97 29.62
CA ALA A 75 -18.03 60.31 28.76
C ALA A 75 -19.31 61.15 28.62
N ALA A 76 -19.85 61.67 29.73
CA ALA A 76 -21.03 62.53 29.72
C ALA A 76 -20.79 63.87 29.00
N ALA A 77 -19.61 64.47 29.16
CA ALA A 77 -19.22 65.66 28.41
C ALA A 77 -19.20 65.37 26.89
N THR A 78 -18.69 64.21 26.48
CA THR A 78 -18.68 63.78 25.07
C THR A 78 -20.10 63.61 24.53
N VAL A 79 -21.00 62.98 25.29
CA VAL A 79 -22.42 62.85 24.91
C VAL A 79 -23.08 64.23 24.78
N GLY A 80 -22.76 65.16 25.68
CA GLY A 80 -23.27 66.54 25.64
C GLY A 80 -22.81 67.33 24.42
N LEU A 81 -21.58 67.07 23.93
CA LEU A 81 -21.02 67.70 22.72
C LEU A 81 -21.62 67.18 21.42
N ALA A 82 -22.12 65.94 21.42
CA ALA A 82 -22.67 65.27 20.23
C ALA A 82 -21.74 65.41 19.01
N ALA A 83 -22.15 66.11 17.96
CA ALA A 83 -21.37 66.27 16.73
C ALA A 83 -20.09 67.12 16.90
N GLU A 84 -20.00 67.97 17.93
CA GLU A 84 -18.81 68.80 18.20
C GLU A 84 -17.72 68.02 18.97
N ALA A 85 -18.02 66.80 19.42
CA ALA A 85 -17.11 66.01 20.23
C ALA A 85 -15.76 65.74 19.54
N ALA A 86 -15.74 65.59 18.21
CA ALA A 86 -14.55 65.33 17.42
C ALA A 86 -13.41 66.34 17.68
N GLN A 87 -13.74 67.62 17.86
CA GLN A 87 -12.76 68.71 18.07
C GLN A 87 -12.04 68.62 19.42
N HIS A 88 -12.59 67.85 20.36
CA HIS A 88 -12.08 67.76 21.73
C HIS A 88 -11.51 66.36 22.07
N LEU A 89 -11.50 65.42 21.12
CA LEU A 89 -11.06 64.05 21.36
C LEU A 89 -9.59 63.94 21.82
N GLU A 90 -8.70 64.80 21.31
CA GLU A 90 -7.30 64.84 21.76
C GLU A 90 -7.14 65.17 23.25
N GLN A 91 -8.09 65.88 23.84
CA GLN A 91 -8.10 66.17 25.28
C GLN A 91 -8.81 65.08 26.08
N ILE A 92 -9.84 64.44 25.50
CA ILE A 92 -10.72 63.49 26.20
C ILE A 92 -10.16 62.07 26.22
N VAL A 93 -9.63 61.57 25.09
CA VAL A 93 -9.26 60.15 24.92
C VAL A 93 -7.99 59.76 25.69
N PRO A 94 -6.88 60.51 25.66
CA PRO A 94 -5.64 60.08 26.33
C PRO A 94 -5.77 59.86 27.85
N PRO A 95 -6.48 60.71 28.63
CA PRO A 95 -6.71 60.47 30.06
C PRO A 95 -7.50 59.18 30.36
N VAL A 96 -8.46 58.84 29.48
CA VAL A 96 -9.24 57.60 29.60
C VAL A 96 -8.35 56.38 29.32
N LEU A 97 -7.54 56.43 28.26
CA LEU A 97 -6.59 55.36 27.94
C LEU A 97 -5.53 55.14 29.03
N ASN A 98 -5.01 56.21 29.63
CA ASN A 98 -4.07 56.10 30.76
C ASN A 98 -4.67 55.36 31.97
N SER A 99 -6.00 55.40 32.11
CA SER A 99 -6.72 54.71 33.19
C SER A 99 -6.89 53.20 32.93
N PHE A 100 -6.54 52.69 31.74
CA PHE A 100 -6.57 51.25 31.44
C PHE A 100 -5.46 50.48 32.17
N THR A 101 -4.40 51.17 32.60
CA THR A 101 -3.31 50.59 33.39
C THR A 101 -3.41 50.89 34.89
N ASP A 102 -4.56 51.40 35.37
CA ASP A 102 -4.76 51.74 36.78
C ASP A 102 -4.63 50.50 37.68
N HIS A 103 -4.13 50.68 38.90
CA HIS A 103 -4.03 49.59 39.88
C HIS A 103 -5.40 49.09 40.39
N ASP A 104 -6.43 49.95 40.44
CA ASP A 104 -7.80 49.58 40.85
C ASP A 104 -8.60 49.04 39.64
N GLY A 105 -8.98 47.75 39.70
CA GLY A 105 -9.77 47.10 38.65
C GLY A 105 -11.12 47.78 38.36
N ARG A 106 -11.73 48.44 39.35
CA ARG A 106 -12.95 49.22 39.12
C ARG A 106 -12.66 50.47 38.28
N VAL A 107 -11.52 51.14 38.47
CA VAL A 107 -11.16 52.30 37.64
C VAL A 107 -10.96 51.85 36.19
N ARG A 108 -10.29 50.71 35.96
CA ARG A 108 -10.15 50.12 34.62
C ARG A 108 -11.51 49.79 33.98
N TYR A 109 -12.44 49.20 34.74
CA TYR A 109 -13.81 48.95 34.28
C TYR A 109 -14.53 50.24 33.84
N TYR A 110 -14.48 51.29 34.69
CA TYR A 110 -15.08 52.59 34.36
C TYR A 110 -14.41 53.24 33.15
N ALA A 111 -13.12 52.98 32.92
CA ALA A 111 -12.43 53.48 31.76
C ALA A 111 -12.94 52.79 30.48
N CYS A 112 -13.15 51.46 30.50
CA CYS A 112 -13.78 50.75 29.39
C CYS A 112 -15.20 51.26 29.11
N GLU A 113 -16.02 51.46 30.16
CA GLU A 113 -17.39 52.00 30.05
C GLU A 113 -17.39 53.43 29.49
N ALA A 114 -16.47 54.27 29.97
CA ALA A 114 -16.32 55.64 29.48
C ALA A 114 -15.92 55.66 28.01
N LEU A 115 -14.91 54.87 27.62
CA LEU A 115 -14.43 54.82 26.25
C LEU A 115 -15.47 54.22 25.29
N TYR A 116 -16.27 53.25 25.73
CA TYR A 116 -17.41 52.72 24.97
C TYR A 116 -18.43 53.81 24.65
N ASN A 117 -18.81 54.61 25.64
CA ASN A 117 -19.77 55.70 25.45
C ASN A 117 -19.19 56.81 24.56
N ILE A 118 -17.90 57.13 24.69
CA ILE A 118 -17.20 58.08 23.81
C ILE A 118 -17.22 57.59 22.36
N ALA A 119 -16.76 56.36 22.12
CA ALA A 119 -16.69 55.74 20.80
C ALA A 119 -18.08 55.66 20.13
N LYS A 120 -19.12 55.35 20.92
CA LYS A 120 -20.51 55.29 20.43
C LYS A 120 -21.01 56.62 19.87
N VAL A 121 -20.56 57.74 20.42
CA VAL A 121 -20.94 59.09 20.00
C VAL A 121 -20.14 59.53 18.77
N VAL A 122 -18.82 59.36 18.78
CA VAL A 122 -17.94 59.95 17.77
C VAL A 122 -17.66 59.06 16.55
N ARG A 123 -17.94 57.75 16.64
CA ARG A 123 -17.90 56.81 15.50
C ARG A 123 -16.60 56.92 14.69
N GLY A 124 -16.64 57.30 13.41
CA GLY A 124 -15.47 57.31 12.52
C GLY A 124 -14.32 58.21 12.99
N ASP A 125 -14.62 59.34 13.64
CA ASP A 125 -13.59 60.25 14.19
C ASP A 125 -12.71 59.60 15.27
N PHE A 126 -13.14 58.44 15.78
CA PHE A 126 -12.43 57.66 16.78
C PHE A 126 -11.19 56.92 16.22
N ILE A 127 -11.12 56.70 14.91
CA ILE A 127 -10.09 55.88 14.26
C ILE A 127 -8.70 56.47 14.39
N PHE A 128 -8.57 57.79 14.54
CA PHE A 128 -7.29 58.45 14.80
C PHE A 128 -6.55 57.88 16.02
N PHE A 129 -7.26 57.36 17.02
CA PHE A 129 -6.67 56.76 18.22
C PHE A 129 -6.56 55.23 18.14
N PHE A 130 -6.95 54.61 17.02
CA PHE A 130 -7.15 53.17 16.90
C PHE A 130 -5.95 52.35 17.38
N ASN A 131 -4.74 52.62 16.89
CA ASN A 131 -3.55 51.85 17.27
C ASN A 131 -3.27 51.88 18.79
N LYS A 132 -3.52 53.03 19.44
CA LYS A 132 -3.36 53.15 20.91
C LYS A 132 -4.47 52.40 21.64
N ILE A 133 -5.70 52.45 21.13
CA ILE A 133 -6.85 51.74 21.70
C ILE A 133 -6.69 50.23 21.55
N PHE A 134 -6.31 49.76 20.38
CA PHE A 134 -6.03 48.35 20.08
C PHE A 134 -4.96 47.81 21.01
N ASP A 135 -3.83 48.52 21.17
CA ASP A 135 -2.76 48.12 22.09
C ASP A 135 -3.24 48.01 23.54
N ALA A 136 -4.10 48.94 23.95
CA ALA A 136 -4.61 48.97 25.31
C ALA A 136 -5.69 47.88 25.54
N LEU A 137 -6.59 47.65 24.58
CA LEU A 137 -7.55 46.55 24.58
C LEU A 137 -6.87 45.18 24.55
N CYS A 138 -5.78 45.05 23.79
CA CYS A 138 -4.96 43.85 23.72
C CYS A 138 -4.39 43.48 25.11
N LYS A 139 -4.10 44.46 25.97
CA LYS A 139 -3.66 44.22 27.36
C LYS A 139 -4.85 43.91 28.29
N LEU A 140 -5.98 44.61 28.10
CA LEU A 140 -7.18 44.44 28.92
C LEU A 140 -7.94 43.14 28.67
N SER A 141 -7.81 42.54 27.48
CA SER A 141 -8.41 41.22 27.21
C SER A 141 -7.87 40.14 28.15
N ALA A 142 -6.64 40.31 28.63
CA ALA A 142 -5.99 39.44 29.61
C ALA A 142 -5.98 40.02 31.04
N ASP A 143 -6.87 40.96 31.36
CA ASP A 143 -6.95 41.58 32.69
C ASP A 143 -7.27 40.54 33.79
N ALA A 144 -6.77 40.74 35.01
CA ALA A 144 -7.04 39.83 36.13
C ALA A 144 -8.48 39.93 36.68
N ASP A 145 -9.21 41.03 36.42
CA ASP A 145 -10.59 41.22 36.85
C ASP A 145 -11.58 40.82 35.73
N PRO A 146 -12.44 39.80 35.93
CA PRO A 146 -13.40 39.34 34.93
C PRO A 146 -14.39 40.42 34.48
N ASN A 147 -14.71 41.40 35.35
CA ASN A 147 -15.60 42.49 34.97
C ASN A 147 -14.92 43.43 33.96
N VAL A 148 -13.62 43.65 34.13
CA VAL A 148 -12.82 44.47 33.20
C VAL A 148 -12.70 43.76 31.86
N GLN A 149 -12.45 42.44 31.86
CA GLN A 149 -12.45 41.63 30.63
C GLN A 149 -13.79 41.73 29.90
N SER A 150 -14.92 41.57 30.62
CA SER A 150 -16.25 41.67 30.02
C SER A 150 -16.53 43.06 29.43
N ALA A 151 -16.12 44.13 30.13
CA ALA A 151 -16.25 45.50 29.61
C ALA A 151 -15.33 45.74 28.40
N ALA A 152 -14.11 45.20 28.41
CA ALA A 152 -13.19 45.27 27.29
C ALA A 152 -13.73 44.55 26.06
N HIS A 153 -14.41 43.40 26.20
CA HIS A 153 -15.07 42.70 25.10
C HIS A 153 -16.23 43.50 24.47
N LEU A 154 -17.02 44.22 25.28
CA LEU A 154 -18.08 45.08 24.75
C LEU A 154 -17.51 46.26 23.96
N LEU A 155 -16.42 46.84 24.45
CA LEU A 155 -15.68 47.88 23.76
C LEU A 155 -15.05 47.36 22.47
N ASP A 156 -14.34 46.23 22.52
CA ASP A 156 -13.75 45.54 21.37
C ASP A 156 -14.76 45.35 20.23
N ARG A 157 -15.96 44.83 20.54
CA ARG A 157 -17.04 44.67 19.56
C ARG A 157 -17.45 45.98 18.92
N LEU A 158 -17.62 47.05 19.70
CA LEU A 158 -17.98 48.36 19.16
C LEU A 158 -16.85 48.95 18.29
N ILE A 159 -15.58 48.76 18.66
CA ILE A 159 -14.47 49.26 17.83
C ILE A 159 -14.41 48.49 16.51
N LYS A 160 -14.66 47.17 16.52
CA LYS A 160 -14.79 46.37 15.30
C LYS A 160 -15.89 46.95 14.40
N ASP A 161 -17.09 47.17 14.94
CA ASP A 161 -18.20 47.77 14.19
C ASP A 161 -17.80 49.14 13.57
N ILE A 162 -17.14 50.02 14.34
CA ILE A 162 -16.68 51.34 13.85
C ILE A 162 -15.63 51.20 12.74
N VAL A 163 -14.66 50.29 12.88
CA VAL A 163 -13.61 50.07 11.88
C VAL A 163 -14.22 49.51 10.59
N THR A 164 -15.17 48.58 10.67
CA THR A 164 -15.85 48.02 9.49
C THR A 164 -16.76 49.02 8.77
N GLU A 165 -17.20 50.08 9.45
CA GLU A 165 -18.08 51.12 8.91
C GLU A 165 -17.32 52.34 8.33
N SER A 166 -15.99 52.37 8.40
CA SER A 166 -15.23 53.58 8.12
C SER A 166 -14.09 53.42 7.11
N ASP A 167 -14.09 54.33 6.14
CA ASP A 167 -13.08 54.44 5.09
C ASP A 167 -11.75 55.08 5.56
N GLN A 168 -11.67 55.53 6.82
CA GLN A 168 -10.48 56.23 7.35
C GLN A 168 -9.42 55.29 7.94
N PHE A 169 -9.73 53.99 8.07
CA PHE A 169 -8.83 53.03 8.68
C PHE A 169 -7.65 52.69 7.75
N SER A 170 -6.42 52.91 8.23
CA SER A 170 -5.20 52.54 7.51
C SER A 170 -4.65 51.20 7.99
N ILE A 171 -4.80 50.18 7.15
CA ILE A 171 -4.23 48.86 7.41
C ILE A 171 -2.69 48.91 7.47
N GLU A 172 -2.06 49.70 6.61
CA GLU A 172 -0.59 49.84 6.54
C GLU A 172 0.03 50.31 7.87
N GLU A 173 -0.64 51.24 8.57
CA GLU A 173 -0.17 51.72 9.88
C GLU A 173 -0.42 50.70 11.01
N PHE A 174 -1.39 49.79 10.82
CA PHE A 174 -1.76 48.80 11.84
C PHE A 174 -0.89 47.55 11.80
N ILE A 175 -0.51 47.05 10.62
CA ILE A 175 0.24 45.79 10.46
C ILE A 175 1.51 45.69 11.32
N PRO A 176 2.36 46.74 11.46
CA PRO A 176 3.52 46.68 12.35
C PRO A 176 3.16 46.38 13.81
N LEU A 177 2.06 46.97 14.31
CA LEU A 177 1.58 46.73 15.66
C LEU A 177 1.01 45.31 15.81
N LEU A 178 0.25 44.83 14.82
CA LEU A 178 -0.24 43.46 14.80
C LEU A 178 0.91 42.46 14.87
N ARG A 179 1.94 42.63 14.02
CA ARG A 179 3.13 41.78 13.98
C ARG A 179 3.84 41.69 15.33
N GLU A 180 4.01 42.81 16.03
CA GLU A 180 4.64 42.84 17.36
C GLU A 180 3.84 41.99 18.37
N ARG A 181 2.50 42.01 18.26
CA ARG A 181 1.59 41.34 19.20
C ARG A 181 1.38 39.85 18.89
N MET A 182 1.66 39.38 17.67
CA MET A 182 1.48 37.97 17.27
C MET A 182 2.31 36.97 18.10
N ASN A 183 3.42 37.40 18.71
CA ASN A 183 4.28 36.54 19.52
C ASN A 183 3.82 36.39 20.99
N VAL A 184 2.73 37.04 21.38
CA VAL A 184 2.20 36.95 22.75
C VAL A 184 1.61 35.55 23.01
N LEU A 185 1.98 34.93 24.14
CA LEU A 185 1.56 33.57 24.51
C LEU A 185 0.25 33.52 25.32
N ASN A 186 -0.26 34.67 25.78
CA ASN A 186 -1.45 34.70 26.62
C ASN A 186 -2.71 34.27 25.81
N PRO A 187 -3.49 33.28 26.27
CA PRO A 187 -4.64 32.76 25.53
C PRO A 187 -5.70 33.82 25.17
N TYR A 188 -6.05 34.71 26.10
CA TYR A 188 -7.05 35.75 25.86
C TYR A 188 -6.58 36.76 24.81
N VAL A 189 -5.28 37.09 24.83
CA VAL A 189 -4.68 37.95 23.81
C VAL A 189 -4.70 37.27 22.45
N ARG A 190 -4.36 35.99 22.36
CA ARG A 190 -4.40 35.23 21.11
C ARG A 190 -5.82 35.17 20.51
N GLN A 191 -6.83 34.89 21.33
CA GLN A 191 -8.24 34.95 20.89
C GLN A 191 -8.63 36.35 20.38
N PHE A 192 -8.20 37.39 21.08
CA PHE A 192 -8.42 38.77 20.66
C PHE A 192 -7.77 39.06 19.30
N LEU A 193 -6.51 38.67 19.11
CA LEU A 193 -5.77 38.91 17.86
C LEU A 193 -6.39 38.17 16.66
N VAL A 194 -6.71 36.87 16.81
CA VAL A 194 -7.35 36.10 15.73
C VAL A 194 -8.71 36.71 15.39
N GLY A 195 -9.50 37.10 16.41
CA GLY A 195 -10.79 37.75 16.18
C GLY A 195 -10.70 39.10 15.48
N TRP A 196 -9.58 39.83 15.59
CA TRP A 196 -9.34 41.04 14.80
C TRP A 196 -8.92 40.74 13.37
N ILE A 197 -8.04 39.75 13.17
CA ILE A 197 -7.62 39.31 11.84
C ILE A 197 -8.84 38.90 11.02
N THR A 198 -9.70 38.02 11.54
CA THR A 198 -10.91 37.55 10.85
C THR A 198 -11.89 38.69 10.52
N VAL A 199 -12.05 39.67 11.42
CA VAL A 199 -12.95 40.81 11.16
C VAL A 199 -12.38 41.71 10.06
N LEU A 200 -11.09 42.03 10.12
CA LEU A 200 -10.46 42.89 9.11
C LEU A 200 -10.43 42.22 7.74
N ASP A 201 -10.21 40.91 7.69
CA ASP A 201 -10.23 40.10 6.46
C ASP A 201 -11.61 40.10 5.80
N SER A 202 -12.69 40.11 6.60
CA SER A 202 -14.05 40.18 6.08
C SER A 202 -14.47 41.53 5.48
N VAL A 203 -13.63 42.57 5.57
CA VAL A 203 -13.92 43.90 5.02
C VAL A 203 -13.40 44.01 3.57
N PRO A 204 -14.27 44.17 2.56
CA PRO A 204 -13.87 44.11 1.15
C PRO A 204 -12.80 45.12 0.70
N ASP A 205 -12.73 46.29 1.37
CA ASP A 205 -11.81 47.37 1.03
C ASP A 205 -10.45 47.26 1.74
N ILE A 206 -10.26 46.24 2.60
CA ILE A 206 -9.02 45.99 3.34
C ILE A 206 -8.30 44.78 2.73
N ASP A 207 -7.13 45.00 2.13
CA ASP A 207 -6.28 43.93 1.61
C ASP A 207 -5.46 43.26 2.73
N MET A 208 -6.09 42.40 3.52
CA MET A 208 -5.39 41.59 4.54
C MET A 208 -4.46 40.55 3.90
N LEU A 209 -4.85 40.01 2.75
CA LEU A 209 -4.08 39.00 2.02
C LEU A 209 -2.69 39.51 1.61
N GLY A 210 -2.57 40.76 1.15
CA GLY A 210 -1.30 41.39 0.80
C GLY A 210 -0.29 41.47 1.94
N PHE A 211 -0.76 41.50 3.19
CA PHE A 211 0.08 41.53 4.41
C PHE A 211 0.19 40.18 5.12
N LEU A 212 -0.48 39.14 4.64
CA LEU A 212 -0.47 37.81 5.25
C LEU A 212 0.94 37.27 5.58
N PRO A 213 1.98 37.42 4.73
CA PRO A 213 3.32 36.94 5.06
C PRO A 213 3.88 37.51 6.36
N ASP A 214 3.42 38.68 6.80
CA ASP A 214 3.94 39.37 7.98
C ASP A 214 3.40 38.82 9.30
N PHE A 215 2.27 38.12 9.29
CA PHE A 215 1.64 37.56 10.49
C PHE A 215 1.26 36.07 10.38
N LEU A 216 1.46 35.43 9.22
CA LEU A 216 1.19 34.01 8.97
C LEU A 216 1.86 33.10 10.00
N ASP A 217 3.14 33.33 10.28
CA ASP A 217 3.89 32.54 11.26
C ASP A 217 3.25 32.61 12.67
N GLY A 218 2.71 33.78 13.01
CA GLY A 218 1.96 34.01 14.25
C GLY A 218 0.70 33.17 14.34
N LEU A 219 -0.08 33.05 13.25
CA LEU A 219 -1.26 32.18 13.18
C LEU A 219 -0.89 30.70 13.33
N PHE A 220 0.19 30.25 12.69
CA PHE A 220 0.72 28.89 12.88
C PHE A 220 1.19 28.64 14.32
N ASN A 221 1.78 29.63 14.99
CA ASN A 221 2.09 29.51 16.43
C ASN A 221 0.84 29.32 17.29
N MET A 222 -0.31 29.89 16.89
CA MET A 222 -1.59 29.73 17.58
C MET A 222 -2.29 28.40 17.25
N LEU A 223 -2.01 27.77 16.09
CA LEU A 223 -2.45 26.40 15.78
C LEU A 223 -1.88 25.35 16.74
N SER A 224 -0.66 25.59 17.25
CA SER A 224 -0.03 24.74 18.26
C SER A 224 -0.37 25.10 19.72
N ASP A 225 -1.34 26.00 19.95
CA ASP A 225 -1.70 26.44 21.31
C ASP A 225 -2.32 25.29 22.13
N SER A 226 -2.10 25.32 23.45
CA SER A 226 -2.75 24.42 24.40
C SER A 226 -4.30 24.52 24.42
N SER A 227 -4.85 25.71 24.16
CA SER A 227 -6.29 25.98 24.16
C SER A 227 -6.95 25.50 22.87
N HIS A 228 -7.95 24.63 23.00
CA HIS A 228 -8.72 24.12 21.86
C HIS A 228 -9.43 25.23 21.08
N GLU A 229 -9.99 26.22 21.77
CA GLU A 229 -10.71 27.34 21.14
C GLU A 229 -9.80 28.18 20.26
N ILE A 230 -8.55 28.42 20.71
CA ILE A 230 -7.56 29.20 19.94
C ILE A 230 -7.15 28.43 18.69
N ARG A 231 -6.87 27.13 18.82
CA ARG A 231 -6.53 26.29 17.67
C ARG A 231 -7.64 26.30 16.63
N GLN A 232 -8.89 26.17 17.07
CA GLN A 232 -10.05 26.20 16.18
C GLN A 232 -10.22 27.56 15.48
N GLN A 233 -10.06 28.67 16.20
CA GLN A 233 -10.15 30.01 15.59
C GLN A 233 -9.02 30.27 14.60
N ALA A 234 -7.79 29.90 14.94
CA ALA A 234 -6.64 30.05 14.06
C ALA A 234 -6.77 29.16 12.80
N ASP A 235 -7.29 27.94 12.95
CA ASP A 235 -7.56 27.03 11.83
C ASP A 235 -8.66 27.56 10.90
N SER A 236 -9.74 28.10 11.46
CA SER A 236 -10.78 28.79 10.68
C SER A 236 -10.22 29.96 9.88
N ALA A 237 -9.46 30.85 10.51
CA ALA A 237 -8.84 31.99 9.83
C ALA A 237 -7.88 31.56 8.71
N LEU A 238 -7.03 30.56 8.98
CA LEU A 238 -6.11 30.02 7.96
C LEU A 238 -6.89 29.36 6.80
N SER A 239 -7.98 28.66 7.09
CA SER A 239 -8.81 28.04 6.05
C SER A 239 -9.46 29.09 5.13
N GLU A 240 -9.90 30.22 5.69
CA GLU A 240 -10.45 31.35 4.95
C GLU A 240 -9.38 31.99 4.04
N PHE A 241 -8.20 32.34 4.58
CA PHE A 241 -7.09 32.86 3.78
C PHE A 241 -6.66 31.93 2.66
N LEU A 242 -6.60 30.62 2.90
CA LEU A 242 -6.25 29.65 1.86
C LEU A 242 -7.31 29.65 0.74
N GLN A 243 -8.59 29.81 1.08
CA GLN A 243 -9.67 29.88 0.11
C GLN A 243 -9.62 31.19 -0.71
N GLU A 244 -9.18 32.30 -0.11
CA GLU A 244 -8.94 33.56 -0.82
C GLU A 244 -7.75 33.48 -1.77
N ILE A 245 -6.63 32.88 -1.34
CA ILE A 245 -5.45 32.63 -2.17
C ILE A 245 -5.82 31.87 -3.44
N LYS A 246 -6.72 30.89 -3.36
CA LYS A 246 -7.22 30.13 -4.52
C LYS A 246 -7.97 30.97 -5.55
N ASN A 247 -8.52 32.10 -5.14
CA ASN A 247 -9.35 32.97 -5.96
C ASN A 247 -8.64 34.27 -6.38
N SER A 248 -7.45 34.55 -5.82
CA SER A 248 -6.71 35.78 -6.08
C SER A 248 -5.60 35.57 -7.12
N PRO A 249 -5.44 36.48 -8.11
CA PRO A 249 -4.37 36.38 -9.10
C PRO A 249 -3.00 36.90 -8.60
N ASN A 250 -3.00 37.75 -7.56
CA ASN A 250 -1.79 38.44 -7.08
C ASN A 250 -1.49 37.99 -5.64
N VAL A 251 -0.68 36.95 -5.49
CA VAL A 251 -0.31 36.37 -4.20
C VAL A 251 1.21 36.23 -4.10
N ASP A 252 1.78 36.63 -2.96
CA ASP A 252 3.21 36.48 -2.67
C ASP A 252 3.51 35.08 -2.11
N TYR A 253 3.58 34.10 -3.00
CA TYR A 253 3.86 32.72 -2.63
C TYR A 253 5.25 32.54 -2.01
N GLY A 254 6.24 33.35 -2.38
CA GLY A 254 7.64 33.16 -2.00
C GLY A 254 7.88 33.31 -0.50
N ARG A 255 7.54 34.47 0.07
CA ARG A 255 7.72 34.71 1.52
C ARG A 255 6.90 33.74 2.38
N MET A 256 5.70 33.38 1.92
CA MET A 256 4.86 32.42 2.62
C MET A 256 5.42 30.99 2.54
N ALA A 257 6.01 30.59 1.42
CA ALA A 257 6.62 29.27 1.27
C ALA A 257 7.75 29.02 2.28
N GLU A 258 8.61 30.02 2.54
CA GLU A 258 9.66 29.93 3.57
C GLU A 258 9.10 29.59 4.96
N ILE A 259 8.01 30.28 5.34
CA ILE A 259 7.32 30.05 6.62
C ILE A 259 6.73 28.63 6.65
N LEU A 260 6.03 28.23 5.58
CA LEU A 260 5.39 26.92 5.51
C LEU A 260 6.40 25.77 5.55
N VAL A 261 7.53 25.90 4.86
CA VAL A 261 8.63 24.92 4.90
C VAL A 261 9.15 24.73 6.31
N GLN A 262 9.35 25.82 7.06
CA GLN A 262 9.76 25.74 8.46
C GLN A 262 8.68 25.04 9.31
N ARG A 263 7.40 25.33 9.06
CA ARG A 263 6.27 24.78 9.83
C ARG A 263 5.95 23.32 9.52
N ALA A 264 6.25 22.85 8.30
CA ALA A 264 6.15 21.44 7.94
C ALA A 264 7.08 20.53 8.78
N GLY A 265 8.15 21.10 9.35
CA GLY A 265 9.04 20.42 10.29
C GLY A 265 8.62 20.49 11.77
N SER A 266 7.45 21.03 12.09
CA SER A 266 6.98 21.21 13.48
C SER A 266 6.83 19.87 14.22
N SER A 267 7.03 19.84 15.54
CA SER A 267 6.69 18.65 16.35
C SER A 267 5.18 18.44 16.50
N ASP A 268 4.38 19.50 16.35
CA ASP A 268 2.92 19.46 16.44
C ASP A 268 2.31 18.93 15.14
N GLU A 269 1.51 17.86 15.25
CA GLU A 269 0.90 17.15 14.12
C GLU A 269 -0.04 18.05 13.30
N PHE A 270 -0.89 18.82 13.99
CA PHE A 270 -1.88 19.66 13.33
C PHE A 270 -1.20 20.78 12.53
N THR A 271 -0.22 21.43 13.13
CA THR A 271 0.63 22.44 12.49
C THR A 271 1.31 21.88 11.23
N ARG A 272 1.90 20.67 11.32
CA ARG A 272 2.51 20.01 10.14
C ARG A 272 1.48 19.78 9.05
N LEU A 273 0.33 19.20 9.38
CA LEU A 273 -0.74 18.89 8.43
C LEU A 273 -1.27 20.14 7.72
N THR A 274 -1.50 21.23 8.44
CA THR A 274 -1.95 22.50 7.82
C THR A 274 -0.85 23.06 6.92
N ALA A 275 0.42 23.04 7.36
CA ALA A 275 1.52 23.56 6.57
C ALA A 275 1.73 22.81 5.24
N ILE A 276 1.75 21.47 5.27
CA ILE A 276 1.89 20.66 4.04
C ILE A 276 0.67 20.78 3.12
N THR A 277 -0.53 20.98 3.68
CA THR A 277 -1.75 21.19 2.89
C THR A 277 -1.65 22.50 2.12
N TRP A 278 -1.18 23.57 2.77
CA TRP A 278 -0.91 24.84 2.10
C TRP A 278 0.19 24.70 1.05
N ILE A 279 1.29 23.99 1.36
CA ILE A 279 2.35 23.73 0.38
C ILE A 279 1.79 23.02 -0.86
N ASN A 280 0.93 22.00 -0.70
CA ASN A 280 0.30 21.30 -1.81
C ASN A 280 -0.48 22.26 -2.73
N GLU A 281 -1.28 23.15 -2.14
CA GLU A 281 -2.03 24.15 -2.89
C GLU A 281 -1.11 25.18 -3.56
N PHE A 282 -0.01 25.57 -2.89
CA PHE A 282 0.96 26.50 -3.46
C PHE A 282 1.70 25.89 -4.65
N VAL A 283 2.04 24.61 -4.60
CA VAL A 283 2.64 23.89 -5.73
C VAL A 283 1.71 23.88 -6.94
N LYS A 284 0.39 23.76 -6.73
CA LYS A 284 -0.61 23.77 -7.79
C LYS A 284 -0.87 25.16 -8.39
N LEU A 285 -0.71 26.23 -7.61
CA LEU A 285 -1.12 27.59 -7.99
C LEU A 285 0.06 28.54 -8.29
N GLY A 286 1.19 28.39 -7.60
CA GLY A 286 2.25 29.38 -7.52
C GLY A 286 3.10 29.55 -8.78
N GLY A 287 3.04 28.59 -9.71
CA GLY A 287 3.74 28.66 -11.01
C GLY A 287 5.24 28.97 -10.87
N GLU A 288 5.72 29.91 -11.70
CA GLU A 288 7.14 30.31 -11.76
C GLU A 288 7.65 30.99 -10.48
N GLN A 289 6.79 31.69 -9.73
CA GLN A 289 7.20 32.41 -8.50
C GLN A 289 7.75 31.47 -7.42
N LEU A 290 7.30 30.21 -7.43
CA LEU A 290 7.66 29.22 -6.44
C LEU A 290 8.93 28.43 -6.82
N VAL A 291 9.38 28.50 -8.07
CA VAL A 291 10.53 27.73 -8.60
C VAL A 291 11.80 27.88 -7.76
N PRO A 292 12.20 29.08 -7.29
CA PRO A 292 13.39 29.23 -6.45
C PRO A 292 13.32 28.47 -5.11
N TYR A 293 12.11 28.18 -4.62
CA TYR A 293 11.84 27.54 -3.32
C TYR A 293 11.59 26.03 -3.44
N TYR A 294 11.56 25.45 -4.65
CA TYR A 294 11.24 24.03 -4.84
C TYR A 294 12.18 23.08 -4.11
N ALA A 295 13.45 23.42 -4.02
CA ALA A 295 14.41 22.61 -3.25
C ALA A 295 14.02 22.57 -1.77
N ASP A 296 13.76 23.74 -1.17
CA ASP A 296 13.39 23.83 0.26
C ASP A 296 12.05 23.13 0.54
N ILE A 297 11.09 23.29 -0.37
CA ILE A 297 9.80 22.58 -0.32
C ILE A 297 10.01 21.07 -0.37
N LEU A 298 10.81 20.57 -1.32
CA LEU A 298 11.09 19.14 -1.40
C LEU A 298 11.77 18.63 -0.12
N GLY A 299 12.68 19.43 0.44
CA GLY A 299 13.36 19.14 1.70
C GLY A 299 12.42 19.00 2.89
N ALA A 300 11.30 19.72 2.89
CA ALA A 300 10.23 19.57 3.88
C ALA A 300 9.29 18.39 3.58
N ILE A 301 8.99 18.11 2.31
CA ILE A 301 7.99 17.12 1.92
C ILE A 301 8.50 15.67 1.98
N LEU A 302 9.74 15.39 1.53
CA LEU A 302 10.26 14.00 1.50
C LEU A 302 10.25 13.30 2.88
N PRO A 303 10.62 13.95 4.00
CA PRO A 303 10.49 13.37 5.32
C PRO A 303 9.03 13.06 5.70
N CYS A 304 8.07 13.89 5.26
CA CYS A 304 6.64 13.74 5.57
C CYS A 304 5.97 12.56 4.84
N ILE A 305 6.56 12.02 3.77
CA ILE A 305 6.06 10.83 3.06
C ILE A 305 5.97 9.60 3.97
N SER A 306 6.82 9.57 5.00
CA SER A 306 6.90 8.51 6.01
C SER A 306 6.51 9.01 7.41
N ASP A 307 5.72 10.08 7.52
CA ASP A 307 5.21 10.57 8.81
C ASP A 307 4.37 9.50 9.52
N LYS A 308 4.28 9.59 10.85
CA LYS A 308 3.46 8.67 11.67
C LYS A 308 1.98 8.82 11.36
N GLU A 309 1.54 10.04 11.05
CA GLU A 309 0.13 10.33 10.75
C GLU A 309 -0.20 10.06 9.28
N GLU A 310 -1.29 9.32 9.04
CA GLU A 310 -1.68 8.89 7.69
C GLU A 310 -2.07 10.06 6.79
N LYS A 311 -2.82 11.03 7.34
CA LYS A 311 -3.23 12.21 6.56
C LYS A 311 -2.04 12.99 6.04
N ILE A 312 -0.98 13.10 6.85
CA ILE A 312 0.27 13.77 6.45
C ILE A 312 0.94 13.01 5.31
N ARG A 313 1.05 11.68 5.41
CA ARG A 313 1.64 10.86 4.35
C ARG A 313 0.91 11.01 3.01
N VAL A 314 -0.42 11.05 3.03
CA VAL A 314 -1.23 11.18 1.81
C VAL A 314 -0.97 12.52 1.13
N VAL A 315 -1.07 13.63 1.87
CA VAL A 315 -0.85 14.98 1.32
C VAL A 315 0.60 15.16 0.86
N ALA A 316 1.57 14.64 1.61
CA ALA A 316 2.98 14.71 1.23
C ALA A 316 3.28 13.94 -0.07
N ARG A 317 2.67 12.77 -0.27
CA ARG A 317 2.82 12.00 -1.51
C ARG A 317 2.21 12.74 -2.71
N GLU A 318 1.01 13.27 -2.56
CA GLU A 318 0.35 14.08 -3.59
C GLU A 318 1.21 15.30 -3.96
N THR A 319 1.66 16.05 -2.94
CA THR A 319 2.53 17.23 -3.14
C THR A 319 3.83 16.86 -3.87
N ASN A 320 4.43 15.73 -3.51
CA ASN A 320 5.65 15.23 -4.11
C ASN A 320 5.47 14.80 -5.57
N GLU A 321 4.33 14.21 -5.92
CA GLU A 321 3.97 13.90 -7.31
C GLU A 321 3.77 15.17 -8.14
N GLU A 322 3.04 16.15 -7.61
CA GLU A 322 2.81 17.44 -8.27
C GLU A 322 4.13 18.19 -8.50
N LEU A 323 4.97 18.32 -7.47
CA LEU A 323 6.30 18.93 -7.59
C LEU A 323 7.14 18.26 -8.68
N ARG A 324 7.12 16.93 -8.72
CA ARG A 324 7.89 16.17 -9.71
C ARG A 324 7.30 16.30 -11.11
N ALA A 325 6.01 16.55 -11.27
CA ALA A 325 5.38 16.77 -12.58
C ALA A 325 5.80 18.11 -13.22
N ILE A 326 6.20 19.10 -12.43
CA ILE A 326 6.56 20.44 -12.91
C ILE A 326 7.82 20.40 -13.79
N ARG A 327 7.77 21.14 -14.90
CA ARG A 327 8.86 21.31 -15.87
C ARG A 327 9.37 22.75 -15.83
N ALA A 328 10.26 23.06 -14.89
CA ALA A 328 10.88 24.37 -14.77
C ALA A 328 12.21 24.45 -15.54
N ASP A 329 12.56 25.60 -16.13
CA ASP A 329 13.87 25.78 -16.76
C ASP A 329 14.93 26.11 -15.69
N PRO A 330 16.13 25.51 -15.73
CA PRO A 330 17.27 25.95 -14.90
C PRO A 330 17.57 27.45 -14.99
N ALA A 331 17.25 28.10 -16.12
CA ALA A 331 17.38 29.54 -16.30
C ALA A 331 16.48 30.36 -15.37
N ASP A 332 15.35 29.80 -14.92
CA ASP A 332 14.33 30.46 -14.09
C ASP A 332 14.58 30.28 -12.59
N GLY A 333 15.79 29.86 -12.20
CA GLY A 333 16.18 29.66 -10.80
C GLY A 333 15.93 28.24 -10.27
N PHE A 334 15.58 27.29 -11.13
CA PHE A 334 15.44 25.88 -10.75
C PHE A 334 16.80 25.25 -10.40
N ASN A 335 17.09 25.12 -9.10
CA ASN A 335 18.39 24.65 -8.61
C ASN A 335 18.49 23.12 -8.56
N ILE A 336 18.94 22.52 -9.66
CA ILE A 336 19.13 21.06 -9.79
C ILE A 336 20.07 20.50 -8.72
N ASP A 337 21.18 21.18 -8.41
CA ASP A 337 22.17 20.70 -7.42
C ASP A 337 21.55 20.62 -6.01
N ALA A 338 20.78 21.62 -5.61
CA ALA A 338 20.09 21.61 -4.32
C ALA A 338 19.09 20.45 -4.22
N ILE A 339 18.28 20.22 -5.26
CA ILE A 339 17.30 19.11 -5.30
C ILE A 339 18.01 17.75 -5.26
N LEU A 340 19.07 17.57 -6.05
CA LEU A 340 19.89 16.35 -6.03
C LEU A 340 20.52 16.12 -4.65
N SER A 341 21.01 17.17 -4.01
CA SER A 341 21.62 17.08 -2.68
C SER A 341 20.61 16.62 -1.62
N ILE A 342 19.37 17.13 -1.70
CA ILE A 342 18.26 16.72 -0.83
C ILE A 342 17.90 15.26 -1.09
N ALA A 343 17.61 14.88 -2.34
CA ALA A 343 17.29 13.49 -2.67
C ALA A 343 18.40 12.53 -2.21
N ARG A 344 19.67 12.89 -2.43
CA ARG A 344 20.82 12.12 -1.97
C ARG A 344 20.87 11.95 -0.45
N ARG A 345 20.57 13.00 0.31
CA ARG A 345 20.51 12.93 1.78
C ARG A 345 19.43 11.93 2.22
N GLU A 346 18.27 11.99 1.59
CA GLU A 346 17.12 11.14 1.92
C GLU A 346 17.30 9.68 1.51
N LEU A 347 18.28 9.32 0.66
CA LEU A 347 18.68 7.92 0.42
C LEU A 347 19.19 7.19 1.67
N THR A 348 19.58 7.93 2.71
CA THR A 348 19.99 7.36 4.00
C THR A 348 18.89 7.37 5.06
N SER A 349 17.67 7.74 4.68
CA SER A 349 16.50 7.75 5.57
C SER A 349 16.22 6.35 6.14
N GLU A 350 15.78 6.28 7.39
CA GLU A 350 15.36 5.02 8.03
C GLU A 350 14.14 4.41 7.32
N TRP A 351 13.33 5.26 6.67
CA TRP A 351 12.07 4.87 6.06
C TRP A 351 12.21 4.52 4.57
N GLU A 352 11.78 3.32 4.23
CA GLU A 352 11.84 2.78 2.86
C GLU A 352 11.12 3.66 1.84
N ALA A 353 9.90 4.12 2.13
CA ALA A 353 9.11 4.95 1.22
C ALA A 353 9.80 6.28 0.87
N THR A 354 10.49 6.91 1.84
CA THR A 354 11.25 8.14 1.58
C THR A 354 12.47 7.88 0.69
N ARG A 355 13.17 6.74 0.89
CA ARG A 355 14.31 6.36 0.03
C ARG A 355 13.88 6.08 -1.41
N ILE A 356 12.74 5.40 -1.60
CA ILE A 356 12.14 5.14 -2.91
C ILE A 356 11.85 6.47 -3.64
N GLU A 357 11.21 7.41 -2.96
CA GLU A 357 10.83 8.69 -3.55
C GLU A 357 12.05 9.57 -3.90
N ALA A 358 13.11 9.50 -3.10
CA ALA A 358 14.38 10.12 -3.43
C ALA A 358 15.00 9.56 -4.72
N LEU A 359 14.94 8.23 -4.95
CA LEU A 359 15.43 7.60 -6.18
C LEU A 359 14.58 8.02 -7.40
N HIS A 360 13.26 8.09 -7.26
CA HIS A 360 12.37 8.61 -8.30
C HIS A 360 12.71 10.05 -8.70
N TRP A 361 13.09 10.90 -7.74
CA TRP A 361 13.57 12.25 -8.04
C TRP A 361 14.88 12.26 -8.83
N ILE A 362 15.87 11.47 -8.43
CA ILE A 362 17.14 11.37 -9.16
C ILE A 362 16.89 10.87 -10.60
N SER A 363 16.03 9.86 -10.76
CA SER A 363 15.63 9.33 -12.07
C SER A 363 14.93 10.40 -12.94
N ALA A 364 13.96 11.12 -12.37
CA ALA A 364 13.24 12.17 -13.08
C ALA A 364 14.15 13.32 -13.53
N LEU A 365 15.10 13.73 -12.68
CA LEU A 365 16.09 14.74 -13.02
C LEU A 365 17.05 14.27 -14.11
N LEU A 366 17.51 13.01 -14.05
CA LEU A 366 18.36 12.43 -15.10
C LEU A 366 17.65 12.39 -16.46
N ALA A 367 16.36 12.08 -16.48
CA ALA A 367 15.58 12.03 -17.72
C ALA A 367 15.38 13.42 -18.35
N ARG A 368 15.36 14.49 -17.55
CA ARG A 368 15.07 15.86 -18.02
C ARG A 368 16.33 16.71 -18.25
N TYR A 369 17.31 16.61 -17.36
CA TYR A 369 18.51 17.46 -17.31
C TYR A 369 19.79 16.62 -17.27
N ARG A 370 19.90 15.66 -18.18
CA ARG A 370 20.97 14.64 -18.19
C ARG A 370 22.38 15.26 -18.12
N SER A 371 22.65 16.30 -18.89
CA SER A 371 23.97 16.98 -18.93
C SER A 371 24.38 17.56 -17.59
N GLU A 372 23.45 18.26 -16.94
CA GLU A 372 23.63 18.95 -15.67
C GLU A 372 23.80 17.92 -14.55
N VAL A 373 22.93 16.91 -14.47
CA VAL A 373 23.02 15.87 -13.44
C VAL A 373 24.33 15.08 -13.58
N ILE A 374 24.78 14.78 -14.81
CA ILE A 374 26.07 14.10 -15.04
C ILE A 374 27.25 14.97 -14.56
N SER A 375 27.16 16.30 -14.59
CA SER A 375 28.22 17.17 -14.08
C SER A 375 28.42 17.03 -12.56
N TYR A 376 27.36 16.71 -11.81
CA TYR A 376 27.38 16.48 -10.37
C TYR A 376 27.57 15.00 -9.97
N LEU A 377 27.72 14.11 -10.96
CA LEU A 377 27.69 12.66 -10.77
C LEU A 377 28.66 12.13 -9.72
N ASN A 378 29.85 12.71 -9.59
CA ASN A 378 30.86 12.22 -8.65
C ASN A 378 30.37 12.17 -7.20
N HIS A 379 29.48 13.09 -6.81
CA HIS A 379 28.94 13.17 -5.45
C HIS A 379 27.68 12.32 -5.23
N THR A 380 26.98 11.96 -6.32
CA THR A 380 25.74 11.18 -6.29
C THR A 380 26.01 9.69 -6.50
N PHE A 381 27.05 9.35 -7.26
CA PHE A 381 27.37 7.97 -7.64
C PHE A 381 27.68 7.08 -6.44
N ASP A 382 28.44 7.58 -5.46
CA ASP A 382 28.80 6.80 -4.26
C ASP A 382 27.56 6.52 -3.39
N SER A 383 26.67 7.51 -3.23
CA SER A 383 25.41 7.33 -2.51
C SER A 383 24.51 6.30 -3.20
N LEU A 384 24.42 6.34 -4.53
CA LEU A 384 23.68 5.35 -5.31
C LEU A 384 24.32 3.96 -5.26
N LEU A 385 25.65 3.85 -5.18
CA LEU A 385 26.33 2.57 -5.00
C LEU A 385 26.06 1.99 -3.60
N ASN A 386 26.07 2.83 -2.57
CA ASN A 386 25.72 2.41 -1.21
C ASN A 386 24.25 1.94 -1.10
N ALA A 387 23.35 2.54 -1.88
CA ALA A 387 21.95 2.10 -1.96
C ALA A 387 21.79 0.67 -2.52
N LEU A 388 22.79 0.11 -3.21
CA LEU A 388 22.77 -1.30 -3.64
C LEU A 388 22.88 -2.28 -2.47
N SER A 389 23.33 -1.81 -1.31
CA SER A 389 23.40 -2.57 -0.06
C SER A 389 22.14 -2.43 0.81
N ASP A 390 21.09 -1.77 0.32
CA ASP A 390 19.85 -1.54 1.09
C ASP A 390 19.16 -2.85 1.49
N SER A 391 18.42 -2.82 2.59
CA SER A 391 17.61 -3.95 3.07
C SER A 391 16.34 -4.18 2.24
N SER A 392 15.83 -3.14 1.57
CA SER A 392 14.70 -3.25 0.64
C SER A 392 15.18 -3.62 -0.77
N ASN A 393 14.49 -4.57 -1.39
CA ASN A 393 14.69 -4.92 -2.79
C ASN A 393 14.30 -3.78 -3.73
N GLU A 394 13.19 -3.11 -3.44
CA GLU A 394 12.64 -2.06 -4.29
C GLU A 394 13.61 -0.88 -4.40
N VAL A 395 14.23 -0.48 -3.29
CA VAL A 395 15.28 0.55 -3.28
C VAL A 395 16.48 0.13 -4.13
N VAL A 396 16.93 -1.13 -4.02
CA VAL A 396 18.05 -1.64 -4.82
C VAL A 396 17.70 -1.66 -6.31
N LEU A 397 16.50 -2.11 -6.68
CA LEU A 397 16.04 -2.14 -8.07
C LEU A 397 15.98 -0.74 -8.69
N LEU A 398 15.36 0.22 -8.00
CA LEU A 398 15.29 1.61 -8.46
C LEU A 398 16.67 2.25 -8.56
N ALA A 399 17.56 1.97 -7.60
CA ALA A 399 18.95 2.43 -7.68
C ALA A 399 19.67 1.86 -8.91
N LEU A 400 19.42 0.60 -9.28
CA LEU A 400 19.96 -0.02 -10.49
C LEU A 400 19.39 0.59 -11.77
N GLU A 401 18.11 0.97 -11.79
CA GLU A 401 17.52 1.71 -12.91
C GLU A 401 18.18 3.07 -13.09
N VAL A 402 18.39 3.81 -11.99
CA VAL A 402 19.13 5.08 -12.01
C VAL A 402 20.56 4.87 -12.53
N HIS A 403 21.27 3.85 -12.03
CA HIS A 403 22.61 3.50 -12.53
C HIS A 403 22.60 3.13 -14.01
N ALA A 404 21.58 2.41 -14.48
CA ALA A 404 21.46 2.03 -15.88
C ALA A 404 21.22 3.25 -16.79
N CYS A 405 20.36 4.19 -16.36
CA CYS A 405 20.18 5.47 -17.04
C CYS A 405 21.50 6.23 -17.13
N ILE A 406 22.29 6.29 -16.05
CA ILE A 406 23.63 6.90 -16.08
C ILE A 406 24.56 6.16 -17.05
N ALA A 407 24.48 4.83 -17.11
CA ALA A 407 25.33 3.94 -17.89
C ALA A 407 24.92 3.75 -19.38
N GLU A 408 24.01 4.57 -19.91
CA GLU A 408 23.72 4.58 -21.35
C GLU A 408 24.99 4.87 -22.18
N ASP A 409 25.84 5.81 -21.72
CA ASP A 409 27.10 6.06 -22.39
C ASP A 409 28.17 5.03 -22.00
N ASN A 410 29.04 4.71 -22.97
CA ASN A 410 30.09 3.74 -22.75
C ASN A 410 31.03 4.15 -21.61
N LYS A 411 31.40 5.42 -21.45
CA LYS A 411 32.36 5.79 -20.40
C LYS A 411 31.81 5.46 -19.00
N ASN A 412 30.55 5.80 -18.73
CA ASN A 412 29.90 5.55 -17.46
C ASN A 412 29.50 4.09 -17.27
N PHE A 413 29.17 3.35 -18.33
CA PHE A 413 28.98 1.90 -18.27
C PHE A 413 30.22 1.18 -17.73
N TRP A 414 31.39 1.49 -18.29
CA TRP A 414 32.64 0.85 -17.89
C TRP A 414 33.01 1.23 -16.45
N ARG A 415 32.77 2.50 -16.07
CA ARG A 415 32.93 2.98 -14.70
C ARG A 415 32.01 2.25 -13.71
N LEU A 416 30.73 2.06 -14.05
CA LEU A 416 29.74 1.38 -13.22
C LEU A 416 30.13 -0.07 -12.95
N VAL A 417 30.35 -0.86 -14.00
CA VAL A 417 30.67 -2.29 -13.84
C VAL A 417 32.01 -2.46 -13.10
N GLY A 418 33.01 -1.61 -13.39
CA GLY A 418 34.29 -1.63 -12.69
C GLY A 418 34.16 -1.30 -11.19
N LEU A 419 33.36 -0.29 -10.83
CA LEU A 419 33.11 0.05 -9.43
C LEU A 419 32.26 -1.00 -8.71
N LEU A 420 31.32 -1.63 -9.40
CA LEU A 420 30.52 -2.71 -8.84
C LEU A 420 31.37 -3.94 -8.50
N VAL A 421 32.31 -4.32 -9.38
CA VAL A 421 33.27 -5.41 -9.09
C VAL A 421 34.11 -5.08 -7.86
N ARG A 422 34.62 -3.84 -7.76
CA ARG A 422 35.35 -3.38 -6.57
C ARG A 422 34.48 -3.36 -5.31
N ASN A 423 33.19 -3.01 -5.44
CA ASN A 423 32.27 -2.99 -4.31
C ASN A 423 32.02 -4.42 -3.80
N PHE A 424 31.78 -5.38 -4.70
CA PHE A 424 31.68 -6.80 -4.34
C PHE A 424 32.98 -7.38 -3.78
N GLN A 425 34.14 -6.87 -4.20
CA GLN A 425 35.44 -7.27 -3.66
C GLN A 425 35.62 -6.79 -2.22
N ASN A 426 35.29 -5.51 -1.96
CA ASN A 426 35.41 -4.88 -0.65
C ASN A 426 34.35 -5.40 0.33
N ASP A 427 33.11 -5.58 -0.13
CA ASP A 427 32.00 -6.13 0.63
C ASP A 427 31.53 -7.47 0.05
N ARG A 428 32.11 -8.55 0.57
CA ARG A 428 31.74 -9.91 0.16
C ARG A 428 30.32 -10.29 0.58
N VAL A 429 29.79 -9.66 1.63
CA VAL A 429 28.41 -9.91 2.10
C VAL A 429 27.41 -9.34 1.10
N LEU A 430 27.72 -8.20 0.48
CA LEU A 430 26.91 -7.65 -0.61
C LEU A 430 26.80 -8.62 -1.79
N LEU A 431 27.92 -9.23 -2.22
CA LEU A 431 27.91 -10.23 -3.29
C LEU A 431 27.04 -11.45 -2.91
N GLU A 432 27.18 -11.95 -1.68
CA GLU A 432 26.43 -13.11 -1.20
C GLU A 432 24.93 -12.83 -1.09
N ARG A 433 24.53 -11.66 -0.56
CA ARG A 433 23.12 -11.32 -0.32
C ARG A 433 22.40 -10.75 -1.53
N ARG A 434 23.06 -9.90 -2.32
CA ARG A 434 22.43 -9.09 -3.40
C ARG A 434 23.06 -9.29 -4.78
N GLY A 435 24.21 -9.96 -4.88
CA GLY A 435 24.94 -10.07 -6.13
C GLY A 435 24.13 -10.67 -7.28
N ALA A 436 23.34 -11.72 -7.00
CA ALA A 436 22.48 -12.34 -8.00
C ALA A 436 21.39 -11.39 -8.53
N LEU A 437 20.72 -10.66 -7.62
CA LEU A 437 19.72 -9.66 -7.95
C LEU A 437 20.33 -8.54 -8.82
N ILE A 438 21.42 -7.96 -8.36
CA ILE A 438 22.10 -6.84 -9.03
C ILE A 438 22.52 -7.22 -10.45
N VAL A 439 23.23 -8.33 -10.61
CA VAL A 439 23.75 -8.76 -11.91
C VAL A 439 22.60 -9.05 -12.89
N ARG A 440 21.55 -9.73 -12.45
CA ARG A 440 20.39 -10.05 -13.30
C ARG A 440 19.68 -8.80 -13.76
N ARG A 441 19.38 -7.88 -12.84
CA ARG A 441 18.69 -6.63 -13.20
C ARG A 441 19.54 -5.79 -14.15
N LEU A 442 20.85 -5.71 -13.96
CA LEU A 442 21.74 -5.04 -14.92
C LEU A 442 21.72 -5.70 -16.30
N CYS A 443 21.67 -7.03 -16.39
CA CYS A 443 21.56 -7.72 -17.68
C CYS A 443 20.26 -7.37 -18.42
N VAL A 444 19.15 -7.19 -17.69
CA VAL A 444 17.87 -6.74 -18.27
C VAL A 444 17.97 -5.29 -18.76
N LEU A 445 18.62 -4.41 -18.00
CA LEU A 445 18.63 -2.98 -18.28
C LEU A 445 19.71 -2.55 -19.31
N LEU A 446 20.86 -3.24 -19.36
CA LEU A 446 22.05 -2.79 -20.09
C LEU A 446 22.57 -3.77 -21.15
N ASP A 447 21.75 -4.75 -21.54
CA ASP A 447 22.08 -5.90 -22.37
C ASP A 447 22.99 -6.95 -21.68
N ALA A 448 22.52 -8.21 -21.67
CA ALA A 448 23.17 -9.31 -20.96
C ALA A 448 24.56 -9.64 -21.55
N GLU A 449 24.72 -9.57 -22.87
CA GLU A 449 26.00 -9.85 -23.52
C GLU A 449 27.05 -8.81 -23.12
N ARG A 450 26.70 -7.52 -23.23
CA ARG A 450 27.57 -6.40 -22.86
C ARG A 450 28.01 -6.47 -21.40
N VAL A 451 27.07 -6.75 -20.50
CA VAL A 451 27.34 -6.88 -19.05
C VAL A 451 28.29 -8.05 -18.78
N TYR A 452 28.02 -9.24 -19.32
CA TYR A 452 28.86 -10.43 -19.08
C TYR A 452 30.26 -10.30 -19.68
N ARG A 453 30.40 -9.68 -20.85
CA ARG A 453 31.72 -9.37 -21.44
C ARG A 453 32.51 -8.42 -20.56
N GLN A 454 31.87 -7.36 -20.04
CA GLN A 454 32.56 -6.40 -19.19
C GLN A 454 32.97 -7.00 -17.84
N PHE A 455 32.10 -7.81 -17.21
CA PHE A 455 32.49 -8.57 -16.03
C PHE A 455 33.67 -9.50 -16.32
N SER A 456 33.67 -10.18 -17.47
CA SER A 456 34.76 -11.06 -17.85
C SER A 456 36.09 -10.33 -18.02
N LEU A 457 36.09 -9.19 -18.70
CA LEU A 457 37.28 -8.35 -18.87
C LEU A 457 37.84 -7.85 -17.52
N ASN A 458 36.98 -7.40 -16.61
CA ASN A 458 37.41 -6.97 -15.28
C ASN A 458 37.97 -8.13 -14.45
N LEU A 459 37.33 -9.31 -14.50
CA LEU A 459 37.73 -10.48 -13.74
C LEU A 459 39.00 -11.15 -14.28
N GLU A 460 39.28 -11.05 -15.58
CA GLU A 460 40.54 -11.53 -16.16
C GLU A 460 41.76 -10.78 -15.61
N GLN A 461 41.58 -9.49 -15.29
CA GLN A 461 42.61 -8.62 -14.72
C GLN A 461 42.64 -8.61 -13.18
N GLU A 462 41.78 -9.39 -12.53
CA GLU A 462 41.61 -9.34 -11.07
C GLU A 462 42.77 -10.03 -10.34
N GLU A 463 43.33 -9.33 -9.35
CA GLU A 463 44.46 -9.81 -8.55
C GLU A 463 44.01 -10.67 -7.36
N ASP A 464 42.85 -10.39 -6.75
CA ASP A 464 42.29 -11.25 -5.71
C ASP A 464 41.66 -12.51 -6.33
N LEU A 465 42.51 -13.53 -6.48
CA LEU A 465 42.11 -14.81 -7.06
C LEU A 465 40.95 -15.48 -6.29
N ASP A 466 40.87 -15.34 -4.96
CA ASP A 466 39.77 -15.94 -4.20
C ASP A 466 38.45 -15.25 -4.52
N PHE A 467 38.45 -13.92 -4.59
CA PHE A 467 37.26 -13.14 -5.01
C PHE A 467 36.87 -13.46 -6.46
N ALA A 468 37.83 -13.44 -7.39
CA ALA A 468 37.57 -13.75 -8.80
C ALA A 468 36.93 -15.13 -8.98
N SER A 469 37.41 -16.15 -8.24
CA SER A 469 36.80 -17.48 -8.25
C SER A 469 35.35 -17.46 -7.74
N VAL A 470 35.05 -16.74 -6.64
CA VAL A 470 33.69 -16.67 -6.08
C VAL A 470 32.75 -15.92 -7.03
N MET A 471 33.19 -14.79 -7.59
CA MET A 471 32.40 -14.01 -8.54
C MET A 471 32.10 -14.79 -9.82
N VAL A 472 33.07 -15.50 -10.38
CA VAL A 472 32.86 -16.38 -11.54
C VAL A 472 31.89 -17.52 -11.22
N GLN A 473 31.95 -18.10 -10.02
CA GLN A 473 30.97 -19.10 -9.59
C GLN A 473 29.55 -18.53 -9.52
N ALA A 474 29.39 -17.31 -9.01
CA ALA A 474 28.10 -16.61 -8.96
C ALA A 474 27.57 -16.30 -10.37
N LEU A 475 28.40 -15.70 -11.24
CA LEU A 475 28.04 -15.41 -12.64
C LEU A 475 27.67 -16.66 -13.42
N ASN A 476 28.37 -17.76 -13.19
CA ASN A 476 28.08 -19.04 -13.82
C ASN A 476 26.76 -19.63 -13.33
N LEU A 477 26.46 -19.54 -12.03
CA LEU A 477 25.18 -19.97 -11.50
C LEU A 477 24.04 -19.16 -12.15
N ILE A 478 24.13 -17.83 -12.14
CA ILE A 478 23.16 -16.92 -12.76
C ILE A 478 22.96 -17.25 -14.24
N LEU A 479 24.06 -17.42 -15.00
CA LEU A 479 24.01 -17.81 -16.41
C LEU A 479 23.23 -19.12 -16.64
N LEU A 480 23.34 -20.06 -15.72
CA LEU A 480 22.77 -21.40 -15.80
C LEU A 480 21.44 -21.56 -15.08
N THR A 481 20.86 -20.50 -14.51
CA THR A 481 19.56 -20.59 -13.80
C THR A 481 18.58 -19.49 -14.19
N SER A 482 19.03 -18.28 -14.47
CA SER A 482 18.18 -17.10 -14.68
C SER A 482 17.49 -17.08 -16.05
N SER A 483 16.18 -16.84 -16.12
CA SER A 483 15.41 -16.85 -17.37
C SER A 483 15.87 -15.75 -18.34
N GLU A 484 16.23 -14.58 -17.82
CA GLU A 484 16.62 -13.38 -18.55
C GLU A 484 17.88 -13.58 -19.42
N LEU A 485 18.69 -14.59 -19.11
CA LEU A 485 19.89 -14.95 -19.88
C LEU A 485 19.65 -16.03 -20.93
N ALA A 486 18.38 -16.29 -21.31
CA ALA A 486 18.04 -17.29 -22.30
C ALA A 486 18.70 -17.03 -23.67
N GLU A 487 18.70 -15.78 -24.13
CA GLU A 487 19.33 -15.37 -25.38
C GLU A 487 20.85 -15.55 -25.32
N LEU A 488 21.49 -15.11 -24.24
CA LEU A 488 22.93 -15.27 -24.02
C LEU A 488 23.32 -16.76 -24.01
N ARG A 489 22.54 -17.62 -23.35
CA ARG A 489 22.74 -19.08 -23.39
C ARG A 489 22.56 -19.64 -24.80
N GLY A 490 21.59 -19.14 -25.57
CA GLY A 490 21.39 -19.52 -26.97
C GLY A 490 22.61 -19.20 -27.81
N LEU A 491 23.18 -18.00 -27.64
CA LEU A 491 24.38 -17.56 -28.34
C LEU A 491 25.60 -18.41 -27.96
N VAL A 492 25.78 -18.74 -26.67
CA VAL A 492 26.84 -19.65 -26.21
C VAL A 492 26.65 -21.07 -26.77
N LYS A 493 25.41 -21.58 -26.90
CA LYS A 493 25.14 -22.90 -27.50
C LYS A 493 25.54 -22.98 -28.97
N LEU A 494 25.55 -21.84 -29.67
CA LEU A 494 25.92 -21.73 -31.09
C LEU A 494 27.41 -21.43 -31.32
N SER A 495 28.24 -21.42 -30.26
CA SER A 495 29.66 -21.02 -30.32
C SER A 495 30.53 -21.80 -31.29
N LEU A 496 30.16 -23.04 -31.61
CA LEU A 496 30.91 -23.88 -32.56
C LEU A 496 30.55 -23.60 -34.02
N VAL A 497 29.44 -22.89 -34.27
CA VAL A 497 28.84 -22.73 -35.60
C VAL A 497 28.72 -21.27 -36.02
N GLN A 498 28.58 -20.33 -35.06
CA GLN A 498 28.39 -18.90 -35.30
C GLN A 498 29.56 -18.08 -34.74
N SER A 499 30.05 -17.10 -35.52
CA SER A 499 31.19 -16.25 -35.15
C SER A 499 30.95 -15.40 -33.90
N SER A 500 29.77 -14.81 -33.73
CA SER A 500 29.42 -14.02 -32.54
C SER A 500 29.34 -14.89 -31.27
N GLY A 501 28.82 -16.11 -31.38
CA GLY A 501 28.84 -17.10 -30.30
C GLY A 501 30.26 -17.52 -29.94
N GLN A 502 31.11 -17.75 -30.94
CA GLN A 502 32.53 -18.01 -30.75
C GLN A 502 33.21 -16.88 -29.96
N ASP A 503 33.00 -15.62 -30.37
CA ASP A 503 33.61 -14.46 -29.73
C ASP A 503 33.13 -14.28 -28.28
N LEU A 504 31.86 -14.59 -28.01
CA LEU A 504 31.32 -14.59 -26.65
C LEU A 504 31.94 -15.70 -25.81
N PHE A 505 32.00 -16.93 -26.34
CA PHE A 505 32.61 -18.06 -25.63
C PHE A 505 34.06 -17.77 -25.29
N VAL A 506 34.85 -17.27 -26.25
CA VAL A 506 36.26 -16.93 -26.03
C VAL A 506 36.40 -15.82 -24.99
N SER A 507 35.56 -14.78 -25.06
CA SER A 507 35.54 -13.71 -24.07
C SER A 507 35.29 -14.24 -22.66
N LEU A 508 34.23 -15.04 -22.46
CA LEU A 508 33.89 -15.59 -21.14
C LEU A 508 34.93 -16.61 -20.66
N TYR A 509 35.50 -17.41 -21.56
CA TYR A 509 36.43 -18.48 -21.20
C TYR A 509 37.62 -17.96 -20.39
N SER A 510 38.16 -16.79 -20.73
CA SER A 510 39.30 -16.19 -20.05
C SER A 510 39.09 -16.02 -18.55
N SER A 511 37.96 -15.44 -18.12
CA SER A 511 37.66 -15.28 -16.70
C SER A 511 37.02 -16.54 -16.10
N TRP A 512 36.29 -17.36 -16.87
CA TRP A 512 35.72 -18.61 -16.37
C TRP A 512 36.79 -19.59 -15.88
N CYS A 513 38.02 -19.46 -16.40
CA CYS A 513 39.20 -20.20 -15.95
C CYS A 513 39.54 -20.00 -14.46
N HIS A 514 39.00 -19.01 -13.75
CA HIS A 514 39.15 -18.90 -12.30
C HIS A 514 38.40 -20.00 -11.53
N SER A 515 37.47 -20.73 -12.16
CA SER A 515 36.73 -21.84 -11.56
C SER A 515 36.65 -23.06 -12.50
N PRO A 516 37.22 -24.22 -12.11
CA PRO A 516 37.15 -25.45 -12.90
C PRO A 516 35.73 -25.85 -13.30
N MET A 517 34.80 -25.81 -12.34
CA MET A 517 33.42 -26.25 -12.58
C MET A 517 32.67 -25.27 -13.47
N ALA A 518 32.94 -23.96 -13.35
CA ALA A 518 32.38 -22.96 -14.25
C ALA A 518 32.90 -23.14 -15.68
N THR A 519 34.20 -23.38 -15.84
CA THR A 519 34.81 -23.65 -17.16
C THR A 519 34.21 -24.89 -17.81
N ILE A 520 34.07 -25.99 -17.05
CA ILE A 520 33.46 -27.22 -17.53
C ILE A 520 31.99 -26.98 -17.91
N SER A 521 31.22 -26.26 -17.08
CA SER A 521 29.82 -25.98 -17.39
C SER A 521 29.64 -25.07 -18.60
N LEU A 522 30.54 -24.11 -18.81
CA LEU A 522 30.58 -23.29 -20.03
C LEU A 522 30.85 -24.15 -21.27
N CYS A 523 31.80 -25.09 -21.19
CA CYS A 523 32.08 -26.03 -22.28
C CYS A 523 30.91 -26.97 -22.56
N LEU A 524 30.23 -27.45 -21.51
CA LEU A 524 29.02 -28.27 -21.63
C LEU A 524 27.89 -27.46 -22.28
N LEU A 525 27.70 -26.20 -21.86
CA LEU A 525 26.71 -25.28 -22.42
C LEU A 525 26.95 -25.01 -23.92
N ALA A 526 28.22 -24.83 -24.31
CA ALA A 526 28.63 -24.61 -25.70
C ALA A 526 28.73 -25.90 -26.54
N GLN A 527 28.40 -27.06 -25.97
CA GLN A 527 28.52 -28.38 -26.61
C GLN A 527 29.97 -28.77 -27.00
N ALA A 528 30.97 -28.11 -26.42
CA ALA A 528 32.39 -28.37 -26.63
C ALA A 528 32.88 -29.56 -25.81
N TYR A 529 32.27 -30.74 -25.99
CA TYR A 529 32.48 -31.92 -25.12
C TYR A 529 33.91 -32.48 -25.17
N ASN A 530 34.57 -32.41 -26.32
CA ASN A 530 35.97 -32.84 -26.44
C ASN A 530 36.89 -31.96 -25.56
N HIS A 531 36.65 -30.64 -25.60
CA HIS A 531 37.37 -29.70 -24.77
C HIS A 531 37.05 -29.87 -23.29
N ALA A 532 35.77 -30.05 -22.93
CA ALA A 532 35.35 -30.35 -21.56
C ALA A 532 36.06 -31.60 -20.99
N SER A 533 36.19 -32.65 -21.80
CA SER A 533 36.94 -33.86 -21.42
C SER A 533 38.42 -33.61 -21.23
N SER A 534 39.01 -32.70 -22.02
CA SER A 534 40.42 -32.31 -21.92
C SER A 534 40.68 -31.47 -20.67
N VAL A 535 39.79 -30.53 -20.36
CA VAL A 535 39.81 -29.75 -19.11
C VAL A 535 39.73 -30.68 -17.89
N ILE A 536 38.80 -31.64 -17.85
CA ILE A 536 38.72 -32.62 -16.75
C ILE A 536 40.01 -33.43 -16.60
N GLN A 537 40.65 -33.83 -17.71
CA GLN A 537 41.90 -34.59 -17.65
C GLN A 537 43.08 -33.77 -17.14
N SER A 538 43.07 -32.44 -17.32
CA SER A 538 44.09 -31.54 -16.76
C SER A 538 43.99 -31.37 -15.23
N LEU A 539 42.83 -31.68 -14.63
CA LEU A 539 42.60 -31.60 -13.17
C LEU A 539 43.28 -32.71 -12.35
N ARG A 540 44.10 -33.56 -12.98
CA ARG A 540 44.83 -34.65 -12.29
C ARG A 540 45.74 -34.15 -11.17
N GLU A 541 46.22 -32.92 -11.27
CA GLU A 541 47.13 -32.28 -10.32
C GLU A 541 46.43 -31.26 -9.41
N GLU A 542 45.09 -31.27 -9.34
CA GLU A 542 44.33 -30.42 -8.42
C GLU A 542 44.06 -31.11 -7.07
N ASP A 543 44.21 -30.36 -5.98
CA ASP A 543 43.87 -30.83 -4.64
C ASP A 543 42.34 -30.84 -4.49
N ILE A 544 41.74 -32.03 -4.50
CA ILE A 544 40.29 -32.22 -4.29
C ILE A 544 39.93 -31.84 -2.85
N ASN A 545 39.61 -30.56 -2.65
CA ASN A 545 39.22 -29.99 -1.36
C ASN A 545 37.69 -29.85 -1.23
N ALA A 546 37.21 -29.50 -0.04
CA ALA A 546 35.78 -29.38 0.23
C ALA A 546 35.08 -28.34 -0.68
N LYS A 547 35.73 -27.20 -0.97
CA LYS A 547 35.17 -26.16 -1.85
C LYS A 547 35.00 -26.69 -3.28
N PHE A 548 35.98 -27.44 -3.77
CA PHE A 548 35.93 -28.10 -5.06
C PHE A 548 34.76 -29.09 -5.15
N LEU A 549 34.58 -29.94 -4.12
CA LEU A 549 33.50 -30.93 -4.07
C LEU A 549 32.11 -30.30 -4.02
N VAL A 550 31.95 -29.18 -3.29
CA VAL A 550 30.68 -28.43 -3.26
C VAL A 550 30.32 -27.89 -4.64
N GLN A 551 31.30 -27.33 -5.37
CA GLN A 551 31.06 -26.82 -6.73
C GLN A 551 30.76 -27.94 -7.72
N LEU A 552 31.41 -29.09 -7.58
CA LEU A 552 31.14 -30.27 -8.39
C LEU A 552 29.71 -30.82 -8.12
N ASP A 553 29.28 -30.90 -6.86
CA ASP A 553 27.91 -31.29 -6.49
C ASP A 553 26.87 -30.33 -7.10
N LYS A 554 27.11 -29.01 -7.00
CA LYS A 554 26.27 -27.97 -7.63
C LYS A 554 26.16 -28.17 -9.14
N LEU A 555 27.28 -28.39 -9.84
CA LEU A 555 27.27 -28.64 -11.29
C LEU A 555 26.43 -29.87 -11.64
N ILE A 556 26.59 -30.98 -10.93
CA ILE A 556 25.81 -32.20 -11.20
C ILE A 556 24.31 -31.97 -11.04
N ARG A 557 23.90 -31.23 -10.01
CA ARG A 557 22.49 -30.85 -9.84
C ARG A 557 22.00 -29.97 -10.99
N LEU A 558 22.81 -29.01 -11.44
CA LEU A 558 22.49 -28.16 -12.57
C LEU A 558 22.27 -28.96 -13.87
N LEU A 559 23.02 -30.05 -14.10
CA LEU A 559 22.81 -30.91 -15.28
C LEU A 559 21.42 -31.56 -15.33
N GLU A 560 20.72 -31.65 -14.20
CA GLU A 560 19.35 -32.15 -14.15
C GLU A 560 18.28 -31.06 -14.37
N THR A 561 18.68 -29.79 -14.45
CA THR A 561 17.76 -28.67 -14.74
C THR A 561 17.35 -28.63 -16.21
N PRO A 562 16.22 -27.97 -16.56
CA PRO A 562 15.76 -27.85 -17.95
C PRO A 562 16.79 -27.25 -18.91
N ILE A 563 17.69 -26.38 -18.41
CA ILE A 563 18.71 -25.71 -19.23
C ILE A 563 19.62 -26.71 -19.93
N PHE A 564 19.92 -27.85 -19.28
CA PHE A 564 20.73 -28.95 -19.80
C PHE A 564 19.89 -30.15 -20.27
N ALA A 565 18.58 -30.00 -20.50
CA ALA A 565 17.74 -31.06 -21.05
C ALA A 565 18.30 -31.64 -22.37
N TYR A 566 18.85 -30.78 -23.23
CA TYR A 566 19.46 -31.20 -24.50
C TYR A 566 20.66 -32.15 -24.30
N LEU A 567 21.48 -31.98 -23.26
CA LEU A 567 22.58 -32.91 -22.95
C LEU A 567 22.03 -34.30 -22.64
N ARG A 568 20.96 -34.37 -21.86
CA ARG A 568 20.32 -35.63 -21.46
C ARG A 568 19.66 -36.32 -22.65
N LEU A 569 19.07 -35.57 -23.58
CA LEU A 569 18.55 -36.11 -24.84
C LEU A 569 19.68 -36.62 -25.75
N GLN A 570 20.81 -35.93 -25.81
CA GLN A 570 21.98 -36.37 -26.57
C GLN A 570 22.58 -37.69 -26.04
N LEU A 571 22.38 -38.03 -24.76
CA LEU A 571 22.79 -39.32 -24.22
C LEU A 571 22.02 -40.52 -24.80
N LEU A 572 20.93 -40.32 -25.54
CA LEU A 572 20.26 -41.38 -26.29
C LEU A 572 21.13 -41.88 -27.47
N GLU A 573 22.10 -41.08 -27.93
CA GLU A 573 23.00 -41.38 -29.04
C GLU A 573 24.47 -41.48 -28.57
N PRO A 574 24.85 -42.44 -27.70
CA PRO A 574 26.19 -42.49 -27.10
C PRO A 574 27.31 -42.69 -28.13
N GLY A 575 27.01 -43.29 -29.28
CA GLY A 575 27.96 -43.43 -30.40
C GLY A 575 28.30 -42.11 -31.09
N LYS A 576 27.41 -41.12 -31.06
CA LYS A 576 27.62 -39.80 -31.66
C LYS A 576 28.24 -38.81 -30.68
N TYR A 577 27.88 -38.90 -29.40
CA TYR A 577 28.37 -38.00 -28.34
C TYR A 577 29.32 -38.69 -27.36
N THR A 578 30.31 -39.42 -27.88
CA THR A 578 31.27 -40.18 -27.05
C THR A 578 32.04 -39.30 -26.07
N TRP A 579 32.39 -38.08 -26.46
CA TRP A 579 33.08 -37.12 -25.60
C TRP A 579 32.19 -36.58 -24.47
N LEU A 580 30.88 -36.47 -24.68
CA LEU A 580 29.93 -36.11 -23.60
C LEU A 580 29.91 -37.24 -22.56
N LEU A 581 29.81 -38.49 -23.00
CA LEU A 581 29.84 -39.65 -22.12
C LEU A 581 31.16 -39.73 -21.33
N LYS A 582 32.30 -39.52 -21.99
CA LYS A 582 33.62 -39.46 -21.33
C LYS A 582 33.72 -38.34 -20.31
N THR A 583 33.15 -37.17 -20.61
CA THR A 583 33.11 -36.02 -19.69
C THR A 583 32.27 -36.34 -18.46
N LEU A 584 31.06 -36.91 -18.62
CA LEU A 584 30.19 -37.27 -17.50
C LEU A 584 30.77 -38.39 -16.63
N TYR A 585 31.39 -39.43 -17.20
CA TYR A 585 32.12 -40.42 -16.41
C TYR A 585 33.34 -39.81 -15.71
N GLY A 586 34.05 -38.86 -16.35
CA GLY A 586 35.12 -38.10 -15.72
C GLY A 586 34.65 -37.36 -14.46
N LEU A 587 33.52 -36.64 -14.54
CA LEU A 587 32.89 -35.98 -13.39
C LEU A 587 32.46 -36.98 -12.31
N LEU A 588 31.90 -38.13 -12.71
CA LEU A 588 31.50 -39.19 -11.79
C LEU A 588 32.68 -39.73 -10.97
N MET A 589 33.85 -39.88 -11.60
CA MET A 589 35.06 -40.41 -10.96
C MET A 589 35.67 -39.44 -9.93
N MET A 590 35.36 -38.15 -10.01
CA MET A 590 35.83 -37.14 -9.05
C MET A 590 34.91 -37.01 -7.82
N LEU A 591 33.73 -37.60 -7.84
CA LEU A 591 32.75 -37.51 -6.76
C LEU A 591 32.96 -38.60 -5.69
N PRO A 592 32.82 -38.28 -4.39
CA PRO A 592 32.76 -39.27 -3.33
C PRO A 592 31.56 -40.20 -3.55
N GLN A 593 31.77 -41.52 -3.50
CA GLN A 593 30.72 -42.52 -3.81
C GLN A 593 29.47 -42.42 -2.92
N GLN A 594 29.62 -41.85 -1.72
CA GLN A 594 28.53 -41.69 -0.76
C GLN A 594 27.70 -40.41 -0.99
N SER A 595 28.19 -39.48 -1.82
CA SER A 595 27.53 -38.20 -2.08
C SER A 595 26.22 -38.36 -2.88
N ALA A 596 25.31 -37.40 -2.71
CA ALA A 596 24.06 -37.34 -3.47
C ALA A 596 24.32 -37.12 -4.96
N ALA A 597 25.22 -36.19 -5.34
CA ALA A 597 25.59 -35.98 -6.74
C ALA A 597 26.13 -37.25 -7.41
N PHE A 598 26.94 -38.07 -6.72
CA PHE A 598 27.39 -39.34 -7.27
C PHE A 598 26.20 -40.25 -7.61
N LYS A 599 25.22 -40.36 -6.72
CA LYS A 599 24.01 -41.16 -6.94
C LYS A 599 23.16 -40.62 -8.10
N ILE A 600 22.98 -39.31 -8.19
CA ILE A 600 22.23 -38.64 -9.27
C ILE A 600 22.88 -38.95 -10.62
N LEU A 601 24.16 -38.63 -10.77
CA LEU A 601 24.87 -38.82 -12.03
C LEU A 601 25.00 -40.30 -12.41
N ARG A 602 25.28 -41.18 -11.43
CA ARG A 602 25.34 -42.63 -11.65
C ARG A 602 23.99 -43.18 -12.12
N THR A 603 22.89 -42.72 -11.54
CA THR A 603 21.54 -43.16 -11.94
C THR A 603 21.24 -42.72 -13.36
N ARG A 604 21.57 -41.47 -13.71
CA ARG A 604 21.44 -40.97 -15.09
C ARG A 604 22.29 -41.76 -16.09
N LEU A 605 23.54 -42.06 -15.74
CA LEU A 605 24.43 -42.84 -16.60
C LEU A 605 24.01 -44.32 -16.73
N LYS A 606 23.32 -44.87 -15.73
CA LYS A 606 22.74 -46.23 -15.81
C LYS A 606 21.55 -46.32 -16.76
N THR A 607 20.82 -45.22 -16.99
CA THR A 607 19.67 -45.22 -17.91
C THR A 607 20.07 -44.97 -19.36
N VAL A 608 21.34 -44.64 -19.62
CA VAL A 608 21.88 -44.54 -20.97
C VAL A 608 21.85 -45.93 -21.62
N PRO A 609 21.29 -46.08 -22.83
CA PRO A 609 21.24 -47.36 -23.51
C PRO A 609 22.62 -48.02 -23.53
N SER A 610 22.71 -49.21 -22.94
CA SER A 610 23.91 -50.04 -23.09
C SER A 610 23.94 -50.45 -24.56
N TYR A 611 24.78 -49.80 -25.37
CA TYR A 611 25.06 -50.32 -26.69
C TYR A 611 25.74 -51.68 -26.50
N SER A 612 24.97 -52.74 -26.68
CA SER A 612 25.45 -54.09 -26.91
C SER A 612 26.35 -54.03 -28.14
N CYS A 613 27.66 -53.90 -27.92
CA CYS A 613 28.68 -54.02 -28.95
C CYS A 613 28.83 -55.48 -29.43
N ILE A 614 27.74 -56.23 -29.63
CA ILE A 614 27.74 -57.66 -30.00
C ILE A 614 26.47 -58.07 -30.77
N GLU A 615 26.17 -57.49 -31.94
CA GLU A 615 25.20 -58.13 -32.86
C GLU A 615 25.60 -58.14 -34.36
N GLN A 616 26.79 -57.65 -34.74
CA GLN A 616 27.27 -57.75 -36.14
C GLN A 616 28.41 -58.75 -36.38
N LEU A 617 28.73 -59.63 -35.42
CA LEU A 617 29.77 -60.65 -35.60
C LEU A 617 29.25 -62.04 -35.21
N LYS A 618 28.30 -62.58 -35.99
CA LYS A 618 28.17 -64.04 -36.14
C LYS A 618 28.97 -64.47 -37.35
N GLY A 619 30.21 -64.90 -37.11
CA GLY A 619 31.09 -65.43 -38.13
C GLY A 619 32.43 -65.87 -37.57
N THR A 620 32.48 -67.13 -37.14
CA THR A 620 33.67 -68.02 -37.02
C THR A 620 34.72 -67.81 -35.92
N SER A 621 34.82 -68.88 -35.11
CA SER A 621 35.98 -69.49 -34.44
C SER A 621 36.68 -68.80 -33.26
N SER A 622 36.99 -69.68 -32.31
CA SER A 622 37.53 -69.47 -30.97
C SER A 622 38.90 -68.81 -30.94
N GLU A 623 39.05 -67.73 -30.16
CA GLU A 623 40.23 -67.42 -29.35
C GLU A 623 39.97 -66.21 -28.41
N ASN A 624 40.82 -66.06 -27.40
CA ASN A 624 40.63 -65.33 -26.13
C ASN A 624 40.40 -63.79 -26.28
N PRO A 625 39.36 -63.17 -25.66
CA PRO A 625 38.93 -61.79 -25.96
C PRO A 625 39.72 -60.63 -25.31
N TYR A 626 40.88 -60.85 -24.68
CA TYR A 626 41.64 -59.78 -24.02
C TYR A 626 42.80 -59.19 -24.84
N SER A 627 43.18 -59.78 -25.97
CA SER A 627 44.33 -59.34 -26.79
C SER A 627 43.96 -58.46 -28.00
N GLN A 628 42.69 -58.35 -28.39
CA GLN A 628 42.27 -57.53 -29.55
C GLN A 628 41.81 -56.10 -29.19
N ILE A 629 41.56 -55.79 -27.91
CA ILE A 629 41.13 -54.46 -27.47
C ILE A 629 42.24 -53.41 -27.64
N LEU A 630 43.51 -53.82 -27.67
CA LEU A 630 44.66 -52.93 -27.90
C LEU A 630 44.95 -52.64 -29.38
N GLN A 631 44.35 -53.38 -30.34
CA GLN A 631 44.57 -53.16 -31.78
C GLN A 631 43.41 -52.46 -32.49
N PHE A 632 42.24 -52.31 -31.86
CA PHE A 632 41.10 -51.56 -32.42
C PHE A 632 41.22 -50.03 -32.29
N SER A 633 42.28 -49.51 -31.66
CA SER A 633 42.50 -48.07 -31.44
C SER A 633 43.18 -47.33 -32.60
N GLU A 634 43.76 -48.02 -33.59
CA GLU A 634 44.51 -47.36 -34.66
C GLU A 634 43.74 -47.28 -36.00
N ASP A 635 42.94 -48.29 -36.37
CA ASP A 635 42.30 -48.31 -37.69
C ASP A 635 41.02 -47.47 -37.82
N ASN A 636 40.36 -47.12 -36.72
CA ASN A 636 39.18 -46.24 -36.75
C ASN A 636 39.52 -44.73 -36.76
N ARG A 637 40.80 -44.36 -36.54
CA ARG A 637 41.26 -42.97 -36.74
C ARG A 637 41.17 -42.52 -38.19
N ASN A 638 41.27 -43.44 -39.15
CA ASN A 638 41.45 -43.07 -40.57
C ASN A 638 40.17 -43.09 -41.41
N ARG A 639 39.03 -43.60 -40.92
CA ARG A 639 37.77 -43.65 -41.72
C ARG A 639 36.67 -42.69 -41.28
N TYR A 640 36.70 -42.19 -40.04
CA TYR A 640 35.81 -41.08 -39.61
C TYR A 640 36.44 -39.69 -39.79
N ALA A 641 37.76 -39.61 -39.98
CA ALA A 641 38.46 -38.35 -40.23
C ALA A 641 38.19 -37.74 -41.62
N ALA A 642 37.67 -38.51 -42.58
CA ALA A 642 37.50 -38.05 -43.96
C ALA A 642 36.16 -37.32 -44.24
N ASN A 643 35.12 -37.48 -43.40
CA ASN A 643 33.77 -36.97 -43.69
C ASN A 643 33.25 -35.87 -42.73
N VAL A 644 34.09 -35.38 -41.80
CA VAL A 644 33.75 -34.22 -40.93
C VAL A 644 34.79 -33.09 -41.04
N ALA A 645 35.77 -33.23 -41.92
CA ALA A 645 36.91 -32.31 -42.05
C ALA A 645 36.60 -30.98 -42.76
N ASN A 646 35.34 -30.60 -42.97
CA ASN A 646 34.99 -29.40 -43.76
C ASN A 646 34.03 -28.39 -43.09
N VAL A 647 33.82 -28.42 -41.76
CA VAL A 647 33.00 -27.36 -41.09
C VAL A 647 33.57 -26.77 -39.78
N TYR A 648 34.62 -27.31 -39.14
CA TYR A 648 35.00 -26.84 -37.79
C TYR A 648 36.49 -26.49 -37.64
N ASN A 649 36.83 -25.22 -37.86
CA ASN A 649 38.07 -24.58 -37.42
C ASN A 649 37.77 -23.15 -36.90
N ALA A 650 36.93 -23.06 -35.87
CA ALA A 650 36.50 -21.78 -35.30
C ALA A 650 37.34 -21.41 -34.05
N ILE A 651 37.35 -22.23 -32.99
CA ILE A 651 37.98 -21.92 -31.69
C ILE A 651 39.28 -22.72 -31.48
N ASP A 652 40.37 -22.04 -31.11
CA ASP A 652 41.66 -22.65 -30.71
C ASP A 652 41.60 -23.26 -29.31
N PHE A 653 40.99 -24.45 -29.20
CA PHE A 653 40.88 -25.19 -27.95
C PHE A 653 42.22 -25.53 -27.28
N PRO A 654 43.30 -25.90 -28.00
CA PRO A 654 44.63 -26.07 -27.40
C PRO A 654 45.13 -24.83 -26.65
N SER A 655 45.05 -23.64 -27.24
CA SER A 655 45.44 -22.40 -26.56
C SER A 655 44.57 -22.13 -25.33
N ARG A 656 43.25 -22.39 -25.42
CA ARG A 656 42.33 -22.22 -24.29
C ARG A 656 42.63 -23.21 -23.15
N LEU A 657 43.00 -24.45 -23.45
CA LEU A 657 43.41 -25.41 -22.43
C LEU A 657 44.67 -24.94 -21.69
N GLN A 658 45.66 -24.43 -22.42
CA GLN A 658 46.88 -23.87 -21.81
C GLN A 658 46.56 -22.67 -20.91
N GLN A 659 45.65 -21.80 -21.32
CA GLN A 659 45.18 -20.68 -20.51
C GLN A 659 44.51 -21.14 -19.22
N PHE A 660 43.67 -22.18 -19.29
CA PHE A 660 43.06 -22.80 -18.12
C PHE A 660 44.11 -23.37 -17.15
N GLU A 661 45.06 -24.15 -17.65
CA GLU A 661 46.13 -24.76 -16.85
C GLU A 661 47.00 -23.70 -16.16
N GLN A 662 47.34 -22.62 -16.87
CA GLN A 662 48.09 -21.49 -16.31
C GLN A 662 47.31 -20.80 -15.19
N MET A 663 46.01 -20.57 -15.37
CA MET A 663 45.17 -19.95 -14.35
C MET A 663 45.04 -20.84 -13.10
N GLN A 664 44.81 -22.14 -13.29
CA GLN A 664 44.76 -23.10 -12.18
C GLN A 664 46.10 -23.19 -11.44
N HIS A 665 47.23 -23.14 -12.16
CA HIS A 665 48.55 -23.05 -11.54
C HIS A 665 48.70 -21.79 -10.66
N LYS A 666 48.22 -20.62 -11.12
CA LYS A 666 48.22 -19.38 -10.31
C LYS A 666 47.42 -19.55 -9.00
N HIS A 667 46.22 -20.14 -9.07
CA HIS A 667 45.39 -20.43 -7.89
C HIS A 667 46.05 -21.38 -6.90
N ARG A 668 46.75 -22.41 -7.39
CA ARG A 668 47.51 -23.34 -6.55
C ARG A 668 48.67 -22.65 -5.85
N MET A 669 49.44 -21.84 -6.56
CA MET A 669 50.56 -21.10 -5.98
C MET A 669 50.08 -20.09 -4.94
N HIS A 670 48.97 -19.39 -5.21
CA HIS A 670 48.34 -18.48 -4.27
C HIS A 670 47.84 -19.20 -3.00
N SER A 671 47.15 -20.34 -3.14
CA SER A 671 46.70 -21.15 -2.00
C SER A 671 47.87 -21.64 -1.14
N LYS A 672 48.96 -22.11 -1.77
CA LYS A 672 50.19 -22.53 -1.07
C LYS A 672 50.86 -21.36 -0.34
N SER A 673 50.90 -20.17 -0.94
CA SER A 673 51.45 -18.96 -0.31
C SER A 673 50.65 -18.51 0.92
N LYS A 674 49.30 -18.61 0.90
CA LYS A 674 48.44 -18.31 2.07
C LYS A 674 48.61 -19.32 3.22
N LEU A 675 48.82 -20.60 2.87
CA LEU A 675 49.14 -21.65 3.85
C LEU A 675 50.53 -21.43 4.48
N GLN A 676 51.50 -20.90 3.72
CA GLN A 676 52.82 -20.56 4.23
C GLN A 676 52.84 -19.25 5.04
N SER A 677 52.06 -18.23 4.66
CA SER A 677 51.96 -16.95 5.40
C SER A 677 51.24 -17.11 6.74
N ARG A 678 50.19 -17.95 6.82
CA ARG A 678 49.55 -18.35 8.10
C ARG A 678 50.48 -19.12 9.04
N ASN A 679 51.49 -19.81 8.50
CA ASN A 679 52.48 -20.56 9.26
C ASN A 679 53.74 -19.74 9.61
N SER A 680 53.85 -18.48 9.15
CA SER A 680 55.04 -17.64 9.33
C SER A 680 54.82 -16.32 10.09
N THR A 681 53.63 -16.09 10.69
CA THR A 681 53.48 -15.08 11.75
C THR A 681 54.08 -15.60 13.07
N PRO A 682 55.17 -15.00 13.61
CA PRO A 682 55.65 -15.33 14.95
C PRO A 682 54.70 -14.73 15.99
N SER A 683 54.40 -15.52 17.01
CA SER A 683 53.74 -15.07 18.23
C SER A 683 54.51 -13.88 18.83
N ILE A 684 53.91 -12.69 18.85
CA ILE A 684 54.26 -11.65 19.81
C ILE A 684 53.22 -11.73 20.91
N ALA A 685 53.55 -12.51 21.94
CA ALA A 685 52.90 -12.42 23.24
C ALA A 685 53.89 -11.78 24.22
N SER A 686 53.69 -10.50 24.52
CA SER A 686 54.01 -9.94 25.84
C SER A 686 53.31 -8.59 26.02
N GLN A 687 52.16 -8.57 26.69
CA GLN A 687 51.97 -7.81 27.93
C GLN A 687 50.49 -7.80 28.39
N VAL A 688 50.35 -8.06 29.70
CA VAL A 688 49.30 -7.61 30.63
C VAL A 688 48.07 -8.52 30.83
N CYS A 689 48.15 -9.21 31.99
CA CYS A 689 47.12 -9.52 32.99
C CYS A 689 45.76 -10.14 32.60
N GLY A 690 45.51 -11.30 33.21
CA GLY A 690 44.41 -11.38 34.18
C GLY A 690 43.41 -12.54 34.05
N ASN A 691 43.66 -13.61 34.83
CA ASN A 691 42.71 -14.55 35.43
C ASN A 691 41.96 -15.62 34.60
N LYS A 692 42.33 -16.88 34.91
CA LYS A 692 41.48 -18.00 35.44
C LYS A 692 40.15 -18.29 34.69
N TYR A 693 39.83 -19.49 34.19
CA TYR A 693 40.09 -20.87 34.60
C TYR A 693 40.02 -21.78 33.36
N ILE A 694 40.93 -22.76 33.27
CA ILE A 694 40.89 -23.88 32.33
C ILE A 694 40.16 -25.04 33.00
N GLY A 695 39.10 -25.55 32.37
CA GLY A 695 38.64 -26.93 32.48
C GLY A 695 39.00 -27.66 31.18
N ARG A 696 39.85 -28.69 31.27
CA ARG A 696 40.34 -29.51 30.15
C ARG A 696 39.22 -30.33 29.50
N ILE A 697 39.12 -30.30 28.17
CA ILE A 697 38.62 -31.44 27.35
C ILE A 697 39.58 -31.62 26.16
N THR A 698 40.06 -32.84 26.00
CA THR A 698 40.89 -33.35 24.88
C THR A 698 40.15 -33.34 23.54
N PRO A 699 40.85 -33.25 22.40
CA PRO A 699 40.21 -33.16 21.08
C PRO A 699 39.62 -34.52 20.66
N SER A 700 38.29 -34.59 20.55
CA SER A 700 37.60 -35.66 19.85
C SER A 700 37.25 -35.21 18.43
N PHE A 701 37.54 -36.07 17.45
CA PHE A 701 37.11 -35.94 16.07
C PHE A 701 35.58 -35.66 15.98
N PRO A 702 35.11 -34.82 15.03
CA PRO A 702 33.69 -34.53 14.91
C PRO A 702 32.93 -35.78 14.44
N SER A 703 31.76 -36.00 15.03
CA SER A 703 30.89 -37.13 14.73
C SER A 703 29.95 -36.83 13.54
N PRO A 704 29.30 -37.85 12.95
CA PRO A 704 28.41 -37.69 11.78
C PRO A 704 27.19 -36.77 11.98
N ARG A 705 26.94 -36.25 13.19
CA ARG A 705 25.83 -35.31 13.47
C ARG A 705 26.13 -33.86 13.06
N ASP A 706 27.39 -33.44 12.98
CA ASP A 706 27.76 -32.05 12.63
C ASP A 706 27.66 -31.76 11.12
N TYR A 707 27.61 -32.80 10.29
CA TYR A 707 27.38 -32.69 8.84
C TYR A 707 25.90 -32.48 8.47
N ALA A 708 24.96 -32.87 9.34
CA ALA A 708 23.53 -32.67 9.10
C ALA A 708 23.11 -31.22 9.37
N THR A 709 23.72 -30.55 10.35
CA THR A 709 23.32 -29.20 10.79
C THR A 709 23.80 -28.10 9.84
N SER A 710 24.94 -28.27 9.16
CA SER A 710 25.43 -27.32 8.13
C SER A 710 24.65 -27.42 6.81
N GLN A 711 24.24 -28.63 6.40
CA GLN A 711 23.36 -28.83 5.24
C GLN A 711 21.97 -28.21 5.44
N ILE A 712 21.45 -28.18 6.68
CA ILE A 712 20.14 -27.59 6.99
C ILE A 712 20.18 -26.04 7.01
N MET A 713 21.32 -25.44 7.40
CA MET A 713 21.47 -23.97 7.38
C MET A 713 21.80 -23.40 5.99
N GLU A 714 22.63 -24.06 5.18
CA GLU A 714 22.95 -23.59 3.82
C GLU A 714 21.78 -23.79 2.82
N GLN A 715 20.95 -24.84 3.00
CA GLN A 715 19.71 -25.01 2.22
C GLN A 715 18.66 -23.92 2.52
N SER A 716 18.71 -23.32 3.72
CA SER A 716 17.84 -22.21 4.14
C SER A 716 18.23 -20.88 3.49
N GLU A 717 19.52 -20.58 3.33
CA GLU A 717 20.01 -19.34 2.70
C GLU A 717 19.91 -19.35 1.16
N THR A 718 20.11 -20.50 0.52
CA THR A 718 19.89 -20.64 -0.93
C THR A 718 18.41 -20.60 -1.30
N ALA A 719 17.52 -21.13 -0.45
CA ALA A 719 16.07 -21.00 -0.63
C ALA A 719 15.62 -19.53 -0.52
N LYS A 720 16.11 -18.78 0.48
CA LYS A 720 15.75 -17.36 0.69
C LYS A 720 16.17 -16.45 -0.47
N THR A 721 17.33 -16.70 -1.07
CA THR A 721 17.85 -15.89 -2.18
C THR A 721 17.12 -16.18 -3.50
N MET A 722 16.67 -17.43 -3.73
CA MET A 722 15.83 -17.76 -4.89
C MET A 722 14.40 -17.22 -4.77
N ILE A 723 13.82 -17.21 -3.55
CA ILE A 723 12.46 -16.68 -3.32
C ILE A 723 12.38 -15.18 -3.69
N SER A 724 13.35 -14.37 -3.26
CA SER A 724 13.36 -12.91 -3.53
C SER A 724 13.50 -12.53 -5.02
N ILE A 725 14.02 -13.46 -5.80
CA ILE A 725 14.34 -13.31 -7.22
C ILE A 725 13.17 -13.78 -8.11
N GLU A 726 12.38 -14.74 -7.61
CA GLU A 726 11.13 -15.19 -8.22
C GLU A 726 10.03 -14.14 -7.98
N GLU A 727 10.02 -13.48 -6.82
CA GLU A 727 9.02 -12.45 -6.46
C GLU A 727 9.05 -11.22 -7.39
N GLU A 728 10.23 -10.68 -7.77
CA GLU A 728 10.33 -9.50 -8.64
C GLU A 728 9.99 -9.79 -10.12
N GLN A 729 10.39 -10.95 -10.64
CA GLN A 729 9.99 -11.43 -11.96
C GLN A 729 8.46 -11.65 -11.98
N LEU A 730 7.91 -12.21 -10.89
CA LEU A 730 6.48 -12.41 -10.73
C LEU A 730 5.73 -11.07 -10.82
N PHE A 731 6.20 -9.97 -10.23
CA PHE A 731 5.50 -8.68 -10.31
C PHE A 731 5.40 -8.10 -11.73
N ALA A 732 6.48 -8.11 -12.51
CA ALA A 732 6.46 -7.64 -13.90
C ALA A 732 5.64 -8.57 -14.82
N ASP A 733 5.79 -9.88 -14.64
CA ASP A 733 4.99 -10.88 -15.36
C ASP A 733 3.50 -10.77 -14.99
N MET A 734 3.18 -10.45 -13.73
CA MET A 734 1.80 -10.24 -13.27
C MET A 734 1.15 -8.97 -13.85
N ALA A 735 1.92 -7.90 -14.12
CA ALA A 735 1.40 -6.71 -14.77
C ALA A 735 1.01 -7.00 -16.23
N LEU A 736 1.92 -7.61 -17.01
CA LEU A 736 1.63 -8.02 -18.38
C LEU A 736 0.49 -9.05 -18.46
N LEU A 737 0.49 -10.02 -17.54
CA LEU A 737 -0.58 -11.01 -17.43
C LEU A 737 -1.93 -10.34 -17.15
N THR A 738 -1.95 -9.33 -16.28
CA THR A 738 -3.18 -8.58 -15.96
C THR A 738 -3.72 -7.84 -17.18
N ASP A 739 -2.86 -7.24 -17.99
CA ASP A 739 -3.27 -6.56 -19.23
C ASP A 739 -3.87 -7.53 -20.25
N LEU A 740 -3.25 -8.72 -20.40
CA LEU A 740 -3.77 -9.77 -21.27
C LEU A 740 -5.11 -10.34 -20.77
N ILE A 741 -5.29 -10.50 -19.45
CA ILE A 741 -6.55 -10.95 -18.85
C ILE A 741 -7.66 -9.91 -19.08
N LYS A 742 -7.34 -8.61 -19.06
CA LYS A 742 -8.28 -7.50 -19.22
C LYS A 742 -8.51 -7.06 -20.67
N LEU A 743 -7.93 -7.78 -21.65
CA LEU A 743 -8.02 -7.41 -23.06
C LEU A 743 -9.48 -7.34 -23.52
N ASN A 744 -9.89 -6.19 -24.06
CA ASN A 744 -11.22 -6.00 -24.61
C ASN A 744 -11.35 -6.66 -26.00
N LEU A 745 -11.96 -7.84 -26.05
CA LEU A 745 -12.09 -8.61 -27.29
C LEU A 745 -12.99 -7.94 -28.33
N SER A 746 -13.92 -7.07 -27.91
CA SER A 746 -14.87 -6.40 -28.81
C SER A 746 -14.19 -5.48 -29.82
N ASP A 747 -12.97 -5.03 -29.54
CA ASP A 747 -12.20 -4.18 -30.45
C ASP A 747 -11.57 -4.98 -31.61
N TYR A 748 -11.53 -6.32 -31.49
CA TYR A 748 -10.83 -7.21 -32.41
C TYR A 748 -11.73 -8.25 -33.08
N THR A 749 -12.82 -8.67 -32.42
CA THR A 749 -13.71 -9.71 -32.94
C THR A 749 -15.11 -9.65 -32.34
N GLU A 750 -16.11 -10.13 -33.08
CA GLU A 750 -17.47 -10.35 -32.58
C GLU A 750 -17.61 -11.63 -31.74
N LYS A 751 -16.59 -12.50 -31.75
CA LYS A 751 -16.61 -13.75 -30.98
C LYS A 751 -16.70 -13.46 -29.47
N ILE A 752 -17.41 -14.32 -28.76
CA ILE A 752 -17.54 -14.25 -27.30
C ILE A 752 -17.04 -15.53 -26.65
N ILE A 753 -16.72 -15.45 -25.36
CA ILE A 753 -16.40 -16.59 -24.51
C ILE A 753 -17.60 -16.88 -23.62
N ALA A 754 -18.07 -18.12 -23.65
CA ALA A 754 -19.13 -18.63 -22.78
C ALA A 754 -18.55 -19.66 -21.80
N GLU A 755 -18.61 -19.35 -20.50
CA GLU A 755 -18.16 -20.20 -19.41
C GLU A 755 -19.32 -21.09 -18.94
N TYR A 756 -19.27 -22.39 -19.23
CA TYR A 756 -20.30 -23.34 -18.85
C TYR A 756 -20.02 -23.85 -17.44
N ILE A 757 -20.93 -23.59 -16.51
CA ILE A 757 -20.82 -23.90 -15.07
C ILE A 757 -21.79 -25.04 -14.74
N TRP A 758 -21.35 -26.02 -13.94
CA TRP A 758 -22.21 -27.09 -13.44
C TRP A 758 -21.79 -27.54 -12.03
N VAL A 759 -22.69 -28.28 -11.37
CA VAL A 759 -22.44 -28.91 -10.07
C VAL A 759 -21.82 -30.30 -10.28
N GLY A 760 -20.70 -30.56 -9.61
CA GLY A 760 -19.92 -31.79 -9.70
C GLY A 760 -20.49 -32.97 -8.90
N GLY A 761 -19.73 -34.05 -8.82
CA GLY A 761 -20.18 -35.31 -8.22
C GLY A 761 -20.33 -35.27 -6.69
N SER A 762 -19.70 -34.33 -5.98
CA SER A 762 -19.90 -34.18 -4.53
C SER A 762 -21.24 -33.51 -4.20
N GLY A 763 -21.88 -32.86 -5.18
CA GLY A 763 -23.11 -32.10 -4.99
C GLY A 763 -22.91 -30.70 -4.40
N VAL A 764 -21.69 -30.36 -3.97
CA VAL A 764 -21.32 -29.02 -3.47
C VAL A 764 -20.20 -28.37 -4.28
N ASP A 765 -19.41 -29.15 -5.02
CA ASP A 765 -18.32 -28.66 -5.84
C ASP A 765 -18.81 -28.03 -7.16
N LEU A 766 -18.38 -26.81 -7.46
CA LEU A 766 -18.65 -26.16 -8.73
C LEU A 766 -17.53 -26.42 -9.72
N ARG A 767 -17.91 -26.68 -10.97
CA ARG A 767 -16.99 -26.93 -12.09
C ARG A 767 -17.36 -26.03 -13.24
N SER A 768 -16.36 -25.62 -14.02
CA SER A 768 -16.59 -24.84 -15.23
C SER A 768 -15.59 -25.12 -16.33
N LYS A 769 -15.99 -24.79 -17.57
CA LYS A 769 -15.08 -24.66 -18.71
C LYS A 769 -15.63 -23.73 -19.78
N ALA A 770 -14.74 -23.05 -20.49
CA ALA A 770 -15.09 -22.04 -21.47
C ALA A 770 -15.07 -22.55 -22.93
N ARG A 771 -16.02 -22.10 -23.75
CA ARG A 771 -15.97 -22.21 -25.21
C ARG A 771 -16.07 -20.86 -25.89
N THR A 772 -15.50 -20.75 -27.07
CA THR A 772 -15.70 -19.61 -27.96
C THR A 772 -16.95 -19.80 -28.81
N LEU A 773 -17.80 -18.78 -28.89
CA LEU A 773 -18.97 -18.71 -29.77
C LEU A 773 -18.75 -17.63 -30.83
N SER A 774 -19.47 -17.75 -31.96
CA SER A 774 -19.31 -16.84 -33.10
C SER A 774 -19.81 -15.42 -32.85
N GLY A 775 -20.72 -15.23 -31.89
CA GLY A 775 -21.30 -13.93 -31.56
C GLY A 775 -22.10 -13.95 -30.26
N PRO A 776 -22.59 -12.79 -29.80
CA PRO A 776 -23.38 -12.66 -28.59
C PRO A 776 -24.67 -13.50 -28.61
N VAL A 777 -25.03 -14.08 -27.46
CA VAL A 777 -26.26 -14.88 -27.28
C VAL A 777 -26.97 -14.42 -26.02
N THR A 778 -28.29 -14.22 -26.11
CA THR A 778 -29.11 -13.74 -24.97
C THR A 778 -30.13 -14.76 -24.48
N ASP A 779 -30.43 -15.80 -25.27
CA ASP A 779 -31.36 -16.87 -24.91
C ASP A 779 -30.60 -18.18 -24.64
N PRO A 780 -30.73 -18.79 -23.44
CA PRO A 780 -30.12 -20.09 -23.13
C PRO A 780 -30.44 -21.18 -24.16
N SER A 781 -31.62 -21.14 -24.79
CA SER A 781 -32.03 -22.17 -25.76
C SER A 781 -31.21 -22.17 -27.05
N GLN A 782 -30.59 -21.03 -27.38
CA GLN A 782 -29.75 -20.85 -28.57
C GLN A 782 -28.31 -21.30 -28.32
N LEU A 783 -27.93 -21.52 -27.06
CA LEU A 783 -26.60 -22.00 -26.72
C LEU A 783 -26.45 -23.48 -27.09
N PRO A 784 -25.32 -23.86 -27.69
CA PRO A 784 -25.06 -25.26 -27.99
C PRO A 784 -24.94 -26.06 -26.68
N LYS A 785 -25.58 -27.24 -26.65
CA LYS A 785 -25.24 -28.26 -25.65
C LYS A 785 -23.76 -28.59 -25.76
N TRP A 786 -23.19 -29.04 -24.65
CA TRP A 786 -21.80 -29.46 -24.61
C TRP A 786 -21.65 -30.72 -23.77
N ASN A 787 -20.45 -31.27 -23.65
CA ASN A 787 -20.18 -32.46 -22.86
C ASN A 787 -18.97 -32.21 -21.97
N TYR A 788 -18.75 -33.01 -20.94
CA TYR A 788 -17.49 -33.06 -20.18
C TYR A 788 -17.17 -34.52 -19.81
N ASP A 789 -15.95 -34.72 -19.30
CA ASP A 789 -15.52 -36.00 -18.75
C ASP A 789 -16.06 -36.18 -17.33
N GLY A 790 -17.15 -36.92 -17.21
CA GLY A 790 -17.81 -37.25 -15.96
C GLY A 790 -17.01 -38.22 -15.09
N SER A 791 -16.04 -38.96 -15.63
CA SER A 791 -15.19 -39.84 -14.82
C SER A 791 -14.27 -39.04 -13.88
N SER A 792 -13.82 -37.88 -14.34
CA SER A 792 -12.99 -36.95 -13.57
C SER A 792 -13.77 -36.13 -12.53
N THR A 793 -15.09 -36.21 -12.52
CA THR A 793 -15.96 -35.52 -11.55
C THR A 793 -16.78 -36.49 -10.70
N GLY A 794 -16.58 -37.81 -10.85
CA GLY A 794 -17.35 -38.83 -10.12
C GLY A 794 -18.81 -38.94 -10.58
N GLN A 795 -19.12 -38.54 -11.81
CA GLN A 795 -20.46 -38.51 -12.38
C GLN A 795 -20.70 -39.58 -13.47
N ALA A 796 -19.65 -40.25 -13.95
CA ALA A 796 -19.71 -41.32 -14.93
C ALA A 796 -18.53 -42.32 -14.76
N PRO A 797 -18.61 -43.58 -15.20
CA PRO A 797 -17.48 -44.50 -15.22
C PRO A 797 -16.47 -44.14 -16.32
N GLY A 798 -15.21 -44.60 -16.20
CA GLY A 798 -14.17 -44.29 -17.19
C GLY A 798 -14.40 -44.86 -18.59
N GLU A 799 -15.18 -45.94 -18.72
CA GLU A 799 -15.48 -46.61 -19.99
C GLU A 799 -16.69 -46.01 -20.74
N ASP A 800 -17.52 -45.22 -20.05
CA ASP A 800 -18.64 -44.45 -20.60
C ASP A 800 -18.70 -43.10 -19.87
N SER A 801 -17.74 -42.24 -20.19
CA SER A 801 -17.39 -41.08 -19.35
C SER A 801 -18.11 -39.79 -19.72
N GLU A 802 -18.82 -39.73 -20.85
CA GLU A 802 -19.41 -38.48 -21.32
C GLU A 802 -20.68 -38.10 -20.54
N VAL A 803 -20.71 -36.87 -20.04
CA VAL A 803 -21.90 -36.25 -19.46
C VAL A 803 -22.22 -34.97 -20.23
N ILE A 804 -23.49 -34.74 -20.54
CA ILE A 804 -23.97 -33.66 -21.39
C ILE A 804 -24.47 -32.48 -20.55
N LEU A 805 -23.98 -31.28 -20.88
CA LEU A 805 -24.35 -29.99 -20.33
C LEU A 805 -25.48 -29.37 -21.15
N TYR A 806 -26.56 -29.04 -20.47
CA TYR A 806 -27.73 -28.37 -21.02
C TYR A 806 -27.77 -26.94 -20.47
N PRO A 807 -27.55 -25.90 -21.30
CA PRO A 807 -27.64 -24.50 -20.88
C PRO A 807 -29.02 -24.16 -20.32
N GLN A 808 -29.07 -23.48 -19.16
CA GLN A 808 -30.32 -23.14 -18.47
C GLN A 808 -30.48 -21.65 -18.20
N ALA A 809 -29.40 -20.98 -17.78
CA ALA A 809 -29.43 -19.55 -17.48
C ALA A 809 -28.13 -18.88 -17.98
N ILE A 810 -28.25 -17.63 -18.44
CA ILE A 810 -27.15 -16.79 -18.93
C ILE A 810 -26.98 -15.62 -17.99
N PHE A 811 -25.73 -15.34 -17.62
CA PHE A 811 -25.32 -14.15 -16.87
C PHE A 811 -24.14 -13.49 -17.56
N LYS A 812 -23.90 -12.20 -17.34
CA LYS A 812 -22.69 -11.54 -17.86
C LYS A 812 -21.47 -12.04 -17.08
N ASP A 813 -20.35 -12.25 -17.74
CA ASP A 813 -19.09 -12.66 -17.08
C ASP A 813 -18.39 -11.43 -16.47
N PRO A 814 -18.35 -11.28 -15.12
CA PRO A 814 -17.72 -10.12 -14.47
C PRO A 814 -16.19 -10.15 -14.53
N PHE A 815 -15.59 -11.31 -14.84
CA PHE A 815 -14.14 -11.50 -14.90
C PHE A 815 -13.60 -11.11 -16.27
N ARG A 816 -14.21 -11.65 -17.33
CA ARG A 816 -13.80 -11.37 -18.71
C ARG A 816 -14.43 -10.10 -19.28
N LYS A 817 -15.54 -9.63 -18.69
CA LYS A 817 -16.28 -8.43 -19.11
C LYS A 817 -16.69 -8.47 -20.58
N GLY A 818 -17.08 -7.32 -21.15
CA GLY A 818 -17.54 -7.21 -22.53
C GLY A 818 -18.80 -8.06 -22.79
N ASN A 819 -18.86 -8.70 -23.95
CA ASN A 819 -19.99 -9.55 -24.35
C ASN A 819 -19.86 -11.02 -23.89
N ASN A 820 -18.90 -11.33 -23.01
CA ASN A 820 -18.67 -12.68 -22.50
C ASN A 820 -19.72 -13.05 -21.43
N ILE A 821 -20.03 -14.34 -21.33
CA ILE A 821 -21.16 -14.83 -20.52
C ILE A 821 -20.78 -16.03 -19.64
N LEU A 822 -21.45 -16.12 -18.49
CA LEU A 822 -21.52 -17.32 -17.66
C LEU A 822 -22.81 -18.07 -18.00
N VAL A 823 -22.74 -19.40 -18.04
CA VAL A 823 -23.85 -20.27 -18.45
C VAL A 823 -24.05 -21.35 -17.40
N MET A 824 -25.11 -21.23 -16.58
CA MET A 824 -25.48 -22.28 -15.63
C MET A 824 -26.11 -23.45 -16.37
N CYS A 825 -25.62 -24.67 -16.12
CA CYS A 825 -26.00 -25.86 -16.87
C CYS A 825 -26.62 -26.95 -15.99
N ASP A 826 -27.55 -27.69 -16.61
CA ASP A 826 -27.99 -29.01 -16.15
C ASP A 826 -27.06 -30.11 -16.69
N CYS A 827 -27.01 -31.25 -15.98
CA CYS A 827 -26.22 -32.42 -16.37
C CYS A 827 -27.12 -33.62 -16.71
N TYR A 828 -26.83 -34.27 -17.84
CA TYR A 828 -27.58 -35.39 -18.39
C TYR A 828 -26.65 -36.47 -18.95
N THR A 829 -27.11 -37.71 -18.99
CA THR A 829 -26.44 -38.76 -19.76
C THR A 829 -26.54 -38.49 -21.27
N PRO A 830 -25.73 -39.14 -22.11
CA PRO A 830 -25.85 -39.05 -23.57
C PRO A 830 -27.24 -39.46 -24.11
N GLN A 831 -27.97 -40.29 -23.36
CA GLN A 831 -29.33 -40.73 -23.68
C GLN A 831 -30.41 -39.68 -23.28
N GLY A 832 -30.01 -38.59 -22.63
CA GLY A 832 -30.92 -37.51 -22.24
C GLY A 832 -31.56 -37.69 -20.86
N GLU A 833 -31.07 -38.62 -20.04
CA GLU A 833 -31.57 -38.85 -18.68
C GLU A 833 -30.83 -37.97 -17.66
N PRO A 834 -31.51 -37.33 -16.68
CA PRO A 834 -30.84 -36.52 -15.67
C PRO A 834 -29.96 -37.40 -14.78
N ILE A 835 -28.69 -37.02 -14.59
CA ILE A 835 -27.78 -37.78 -13.72
C ILE A 835 -28.18 -37.65 -12.24
N PRO A 836 -27.77 -38.56 -11.33
CA PRO A 836 -28.21 -38.54 -9.93
C PRO A 836 -27.92 -37.25 -9.15
N THR A 837 -26.85 -36.53 -9.50
CA THR A 837 -26.47 -35.25 -8.91
C THR A 837 -27.20 -34.05 -9.52
N ASN A 838 -27.97 -34.24 -10.60
CA ASN A 838 -28.83 -33.20 -11.14
C ASN A 838 -30.08 -33.01 -10.27
N LYS A 839 -29.98 -32.15 -9.26
CA LYS A 839 -31.11 -31.80 -8.38
C LYS A 839 -32.04 -30.76 -8.99
N ARG A 840 -31.53 -29.94 -9.90
CA ARG A 840 -32.28 -28.91 -10.62
C ARG A 840 -33.43 -29.49 -11.43
N HIS A 841 -33.25 -30.64 -12.08
CA HIS A 841 -34.30 -31.29 -12.86
C HIS A 841 -35.57 -31.59 -12.04
N ASN A 842 -35.42 -32.10 -10.82
CA ASN A 842 -36.55 -32.39 -9.94
C ASN A 842 -37.18 -31.11 -9.38
N ALA A 843 -36.36 -30.11 -9.03
CA ALA A 843 -36.86 -28.80 -8.63
C ALA A 843 -37.68 -28.13 -9.75
N ALA A 844 -37.21 -28.21 -10.99
CA ALA A 844 -37.90 -27.68 -12.16
C ALA A 844 -39.27 -28.34 -12.37
N LYS A 845 -39.40 -29.67 -12.14
CA LYS A 845 -40.70 -30.36 -12.17
C LYS A 845 -41.68 -29.82 -11.12
N ILE A 846 -41.20 -29.57 -9.89
CA ILE A 846 -42.02 -29.02 -8.81
C ILE A 846 -42.48 -27.61 -9.17
N PHE A 847 -41.57 -26.73 -9.59
CA PHE A 847 -41.92 -25.34 -9.93
C PHE A 847 -42.75 -25.23 -11.21
N SER A 848 -42.66 -26.19 -12.13
CA SER A 848 -43.52 -26.27 -13.32
C SER A 848 -44.90 -26.85 -13.03
N ASN A 849 -45.14 -27.41 -11.84
CA ASN A 849 -46.46 -27.89 -11.46
C ASN A 849 -47.45 -26.70 -11.47
N PRO A 850 -48.59 -26.79 -12.17
CA PRO A 850 -49.52 -25.66 -12.30
C PRO A 850 -49.96 -25.06 -10.96
N ALA A 851 -50.10 -25.87 -9.91
CA ALA A 851 -50.47 -25.39 -8.58
C ALA A 851 -49.36 -24.55 -7.92
N VAL A 852 -48.09 -24.91 -8.14
CA VAL A 852 -46.93 -24.17 -7.62
C VAL A 852 -46.69 -22.91 -8.45
N ALA A 853 -46.74 -23.03 -9.77
CA ALA A 853 -46.57 -21.90 -10.68
C ALA A 853 -47.60 -20.77 -10.44
N ALA A 854 -48.86 -21.14 -10.17
CA ALA A 854 -49.93 -20.19 -9.86
C ALA A 854 -49.72 -19.41 -8.54
N GLU A 855 -48.99 -20.01 -7.59
CA GLU A 855 -48.68 -19.41 -6.30
C GLU A 855 -47.45 -18.49 -6.33
N GLU A 856 -46.72 -18.39 -7.45
CA GLU A 856 -45.58 -17.47 -7.62
C GLU A 856 -44.64 -17.44 -6.38
N ALA A 857 -44.10 -18.62 -6.04
CA ALA A 857 -43.20 -18.82 -4.91
C ALA A 857 -41.94 -17.94 -5.01
N TRP A 858 -41.74 -17.07 -4.01
CA TRP A 858 -40.59 -16.19 -3.88
C TRP A 858 -39.63 -16.71 -2.81
N PHE A 859 -38.34 -16.63 -3.12
CA PHE A 859 -37.26 -17.00 -2.23
C PHE A 859 -36.25 -15.85 -2.11
N GLY A 860 -35.87 -15.51 -0.88
CA GLY A 860 -34.70 -14.68 -0.57
C GLY A 860 -33.74 -15.49 0.29
N ILE A 861 -32.55 -15.80 -0.20
CA ILE A 861 -31.61 -16.70 0.48
C ILE A 861 -30.43 -15.90 0.99
N GLU A 862 -30.21 -15.97 2.30
CA GLU A 862 -29.12 -15.35 3.06
C GLU A 862 -27.95 -16.34 3.13
N GLN A 863 -26.99 -16.25 2.21
CA GLN A 863 -25.85 -17.14 2.16
C GLN A 863 -24.73 -16.63 3.05
N GLU A 864 -24.53 -17.28 4.21
CA GLU A 864 -23.36 -17.07 5.04
C GLU A 864 -22.19 -17.95 4.57
N TYR A 865 -20.97 -17.47 4.77
CA TYR A 865 -19.75 -18.18 4.43
C TYR A 865 -18.57 -17.69 5.28
N THR A 866 -17.50 -18.48 5.35
CA THR A 866 -16.27 -18.11 6.07
C THR A 866 -15.08 -18.11 5.14
N LEU A 867 -14.25 -17.07 5.24
CA LEU A 867 -13.01 -16.94 4.50
C LEU A 867 -11.84 -17.53 5.30
N LEU A 868 -11.07 -18.43 4.68
CA LEU A 868 -9.96 -19.15 5.29
C LEU A 868 -8.64 -18.83 4.57
N GLN A 869 -7.55 -18.75 5.32
CA GLN A 869 -6.19 -18.69 4.81
C GLN A 869 -5.87 -20.00 4.06
N LYS A 870 -5.32 -19.88 2.84
CA LYS A 870 -5.14 -20.99 1.89
C LYS A 870 -4.35 -22.17 2.45
N ASP A 871 -3.19 -21.90 3.05
CA ASP A 871 -2.24 -22.96 3.42
C ASP A 871 -2.61 -23.66 4.74
N VAL A 872 -3.09 -22.91 5.72
CA VAL A 872 -3.41 -23.42 7.06
C VAL A 872 -4.88 -23.76 7.26
N LYS A 873 -5.76 -23.38 6.32
CA LYS A 873 -7.22 -23.53 6.42
C LYS A 873 -7.78 -22.95 7.72
N TRP A 874 -7.23 -21.82 8.15
CA TRP A 874 -7.62 -21.09 9.37
C TRP A 874 -8.31 -19.79 9.00
N PRO A 875 -9.31 -19.29 9.75
CA PRO A 875 -10.06 -18.10 9.34
C PRO A 875 -9.16 -16.87 9.12
N ILE A 876 -9.51 -16.06 8.13
CA ILE A 876 -8.76 -14.83 7.84
C ILE A 876 -8.89 -13.83 8.99
N GLY A 877 -7.80 -13.12 9.31
CA GLY A 877 -7.74 -12.20 10.47
C GLY A 877 -7.49 -12.87 11.81
N TRP A 878 -7.49 -14.21 11.88
CA TRP A 878 -7.19 -14.93 13.12
C TRP A 878 -5.69 -15.17 13.27
N PRO A 879 -5.15 -15.08 14.49
CA PRO A 879 -3.76 -15.47 14.74
C PRO A 879 -3.60 -16.98 14.50
N ILE A 880 -2.54 -17.37 13.78
CA ILE A 880 -2.27 -18.78 13.47
C ILE A 880 -2.06 -19.55 14.78
N GLY A 881 -2.84 -20.61 14.99
CA GLY A 881 -2.81 -21.40 16.23
C GLY A 881 -3.43 -20.70 17.45
N GLY A 882 -4.10 -19.57 17.25
CA GLY A 882 -4.79 -18.81 18.30
C GLY A 882 -6.18 -18.35 17.88
N TYR A 883 -6.79 -17.54 18.75
CA TYR A 883 -8.12 -16.97 18.56
C TYR A 883 -8.07 -15.44 18.67
N PRO A 884 -8.90 -14.72 17.93
CA PRO A 884 -9.09 -13.29 18.13
C PRO A 884 -9.90 -13.02 19.42
N GLY A 885 -10.20 -11.75 19.70
CA GLY A 885 -11.12 -11.39 20.78
C GLY A 885 -12.51 -12.04 20.60
N PRO A 886 -13.32 -12.15 21.67
CA PRO A 886 -14.63 -12.81 21.60
C PRO A 886 -15.58 -12.12 20.62
N GLN A 887 -16.60 -12.86 20.15
CA GLN A 887 -17.63 -12.33 19.26
C GLN A 887 -18.36 -11.12 19.87
N GLY A 888 -18.83 -10.21 19.01
CA GLY A 888 -19.46 -8.95 19.42
C GLY A 888 -19.07 -7.78 18.53
N PRO A 889 -17.78 -7.41 18.45
CA PRO A 889 -17.36 -6.24 17.68
C PRO A 889 -17.28 -6.46 16.16
N TYR A 890 -17.52 -7.68 15.66
CA TYR A 890 -17.30 -8.05 14.25
C TYR A 890 -18.52 -7.84 13.35
N TYR A 891 -19.73 -8.12 13.86
CA TYR A 891 -20.98 -8.00 13.10
C TYR A 891 -21.17 -6.56 12.60
N CYS A 892 -21.36 -6.40 11.28
CA CYS A 892 -21.51 -5.10 10.61
C CYS A 892 -20.42 -4.07 10.92
N SER A 893 -19.21 -4.51 11.27
CA SER A 893 -18.14 -3.64 11.76
C SER A 893 -17.37 -2.91 10.64
N ALA A 894 -16.77 -1.77 10.99
CA ALA A 894 -15.75 -1.10 10.20
C ALA A 894 -14.45 -1.00 11.02
N GLY A 895 -13.30 -1.12 10.35
CA GLY A 895 -11.97 -1.10 10.99
C GLY A 895 -11.14 -2.33 10.63
N ALA A 896 -9.83 -2.13 10.46
CA ALA A 896 -8.88 -3.18 10.07
C ALA A 896 -8.73 -4.29 11.13
N ASP A 897 -9.06 -3.99 12.39
CA ASP A 897 -9.02 -4.92 13.53
C ASP A 897 -10.28 -5.80 13.65
N LYS A 898 -11.30 -5.58 12.81
CA LYS A 898 -12.62 -6.25 12.93
C LYS A 898 -13.16 -6.80 11.61
N ALA A 899 -12.99 -6.07 10.50
CA ALA A 899 -13.63 -6.37 9.22
C ALA A 899 -12.67 -7.06 8.22
N PHE A 900 -12.37 -8.33 8.46
CA PHE A 900 -11.39 -9.09 7.66
C PHE A 900 -11.96 -9.59 6.33
N GLY A 901 -11.32 -9.25 5.20
CA GLY A 901 -11.69 -9.75 3.88
C GLY A 901 -12.75 -8.93 3.14
N ARG A 902 -13.02 -7.68 3.56
CA ARG A 902 -14.00 -6.79 2.91
C ARG A 902 -13.76 -6.60 1.41
N ASP A 903 -12.50 -6.60 0.96
CA ASP A 903 -12.16 -6.46 -0.46
C ASP A 903 -12.75 -7.57 -1.33
N VAL A 904 -12.74 -8.82 -0.83
CA VAL A 904 -13.38 -9.97 -1.50
C VAL A 904 -14.89 -9.78 -1.59
N VAL A 905 -15.49 -9.30 -0.50
CA VAL A 905 -16.93 -9.14 -0.35
C VAL A 905 -17.46 -8.03 -1.27
N ASP A 906 -16.83 -6.86 -1.25
CA ASP A 906 -17.25 -5.72 -2.08
C ASP A 906 -16.99 -5.99 -3.57
N ALA A 907 -15.91 -6.72 -3.90
CA ALA A 907 -15.68 -7.19 -5.27
C ALA A 907 -16.76 -8.18 -5.72
N HIS A 908 -17.13 -9.14 -4.87
CA HIS A 908 -18.20 -10.11 -5.13
C HIS A 908 -19.55 -9.44 -5.32
N TYR A 909 -19.88 -8.47 -4.48
CA TYR A 909 -21.14 -7.74 -4.58
C TYR A 909 -21.25 -7.02 -5.93
N LYS A 910 -20.22 -6.27 -6.32
CA LYS A 910 -20.16 -5.59 -7.62
C LYS A 910 -20.18 -6.58 -8.79
N ALA A 911 -19.50 -7.72 -8.67
CA ALA A 911 -19.48 -8.75 -9.70
C ALA A 911 -20.86 -9.39 -9.90
N CYS A 912 -21.59 -9.67 -8.81
CA CYS A 912 -22.96 -10.18 -8.88
C CYS A 912 -23.91 -9.18 -9.53
N LEU A 913 -23.84 -7.90 -9.14
CA LEU A 913 -24.63 -6.83 -9.76
C LEU A 913 -24.33 -6.69 -11.26
N TYR A 914 -23.04 -6.75 -11.66
CA TYR A 914 -22.65 -6.72 -13.06
C TYR A 914 -23.19 -7.94 -13.84
N ALA A 915 -23.12 -9.13 -13.24
CA ALA A 915 -23.58 -10.37 -13.84
C ALA A 915 -25.10 -10.39 -14.08
N GLY A 916 -25.85 -9.55 -13.35
CA GLY A 916 -27.31 -9.52 -13.36
C GLY A 916 -27.94 -10.48 -12.35
N ILE A 917 -27.20 -10.84 -11.30
CA ILE A 917 -27.76 -11.56 -10.14
C ILE A 917 -28.54 -10.56 -9.29
N ASP A 918 -29.74 -10.94 -8.84
CA ASP A 918 -30.62 -10.19 -7.95
C ASP A 918 -30.11 -10.22 -6.51
N ILE A 919 -28.87 -9.78 -6.31
CA ILE A 919 -28.26 -9.62 -4.99
C ILE A 919 -28.85 -8.40 -4.28
N SER A 920 -29.44 -8.60 -3.11
CA SER A 920 -30.16 -7.56 -2.37
C SER A 920 -29.35 -6.89 -1.26
N GLY A 921 -28.26 -7.51 -0.83
CA GLY A 921 -27.38 -6.94 0.19
C GLY A 921 -26.19 -7.83 0.56
N ILE A 922 -25.37 -7.29 1.45
CA ILE A 922 -24.23 -7.96 2.11
C ILE A 922 -24.09 -7.45 3.54
N ASN A 923 -23.46 -8.24 4.42
CA ASN A 923 -23.01 -7.77 5.74
C ASN A 923 -21.86 -8.62 6.28
N GLY A 924 -21.07 -8.03 7.20
CA GLY A 924 -20.11 -8.79 8.01
C GLY A 924 -20.86 -9.55 9.10
N GLU A 925 -20.55 -10.83 9.26
CA GLU A 925 -21.24 -11.71 10.20
C GLU A 925 -20.60 -11.72 11.60
N VAL A 926 -21.25 -12.43 12.53
CA VAL A 926 -20.87 -12.43 13.96
C VAL A 926 -19.45 -12.99 14.20
N MET A 927 -19.06 -14.03 13.46
CA MET A 927 -17.72 -14.62 13.57
C MET A 927 -16.71 -13.79 12.74
N PRO A 928 -15.53 -13.45 13.27
CA PRO A 928 -14.51 -12.71 12.51
C PRO A 928 -14.07 -13.51 11.28
N GLY A 929 -14.13 -12.89 10.10
CA GLY A 929 -13.86 -13.53 8.80
C GLY A 929 -15.06 -14.26 8.20
N GLN A 930 -16.22 -14.23 8.86
CA GLN A 930 -17.51 -14.68 8.33
C GLN A 930 -18.27 -13.51 7.70
N TRP A 931 -18.96 -13.79 6.60
CA TRP A 931 -19.71 -12.80 5.82
C TRP A 931 -21.00 -13.41 5.29
N GLU A 932 -21.92 -12.53 4.89
CA GLU A 932 -23.19 -12.91 4.27
C GLU A 932 -23.44 -12.10 2.99
N PHE A 933 -24.08 -12.74 2.01
CA PHE A 933 -24.75 -12.05 0.90
C PHE A 933 -26.17 -12.60 0.72
N GLN A 934 -27.10 -11.74 0.31
CA GLN A 934 -28.50 -12.14 0.10
C GLN A 934 -28.87 -12.14 -1.38
N VAL A 935 -29.42 -13.26 -1.87
CA VAL A 935 -29.96 -13.37 -3.25
C VAL A 935 -31.48 -13.41 -3.20
N GLY A 936 -32.13 -12.50 -3.90
CA GLY A 936 -33.57 -12.43 -4.06
C GLY A 936 -34.21 -11.13 -3.58
N PRO A 937 -35.54 -11.00 -3.74
CA PRO A 937 -36.48 -12.10 -4.00
C PRO A 937 -36.43 -12.65 -5.44
N CYS A 938 -36.24 -13.96 -5.58
CA CYS A 938 -36.25 -14.69 -6.85
C CYS A 938 -37.44 -15.66 -6.93
N VAL A 939 -37.95 -15.91 -8.15
CA VAL A 939 -39.11 -16.78 -8.37
C VAL A 939 -38.67 -18.21 -8.69
N GLY A 940 -39.14 -19.18 -7.91
CA GLY A 940 -38.98 -20.60 -8.19
C GLY A 940 -37.55 -21.02 -8.54
N ILE A 941 -37.36 -21.63 -9.72
CA ILE A 941 -36.08 -22.21 -10.15
C ILE A 941 -34.94 -21.19 -10.23
N SER A 942 -35.26 -19.92 -10.50
CA SER A 942 -34.25 -18.86 -10.65
C SER A 942 -33.48 -18.60 -9.35
N ALA A 943 -34.10 -18.84 -8.18
CA ALA A 943 -33.42 -18.70 -6.89
C ALA A 943 -32.22 -19.66 -6.77
N GLY A 944 -32.38 -20.89 -7.28
CA GLY A 944 -31.30 -21.87 -7.31
C GLY A 944 -30.24 -21.55 -8.35
N ASP A 945 -30.65 -21.17 -9.56
CA ASP A 945 -29.74 -20.80 -10.64
C ASP A 945 -28.83 -19.63 -10.20
N GLN A 946 -29.43 -18.57 -9.65
CA GLN A 946 -28.70 -17.38 -9.23
C GLN A 946 -27.79 -17.62 -8.02
N LEU A 947 -28.22 -18.40 -7.02
CA LEU A 947 -27.37 -18.68 -5.86
C LEU A 947 -26.14 -19.51 -6.23
N TRP A 948 -26.28 -20.51 -7.11
CA TRP A 948 -25.13 -21.29 -7.58
C TRP A 948 -24.13 -20.44 -8.37
N VAL A 949 -24.61 -19.54 -9.23
CA VAL A 949 -23.72 -18.63 -9.96
C VAL A 949 -23.10 -17.60 -9.01
N ALA A 950 -23.82 -17.11 -8.00
CA ALA A 950 -23.25 -16.24 -6.97
C ALA A 950 -22.14 -16.93 -6.17
N ARG A 951 -22.33 -18.22 -5.82
CA ARG A 951 -21.28 -19.07 -5.19
C ARG A 951 -20.07 -19.24 -6.11
N TYR A 952 -20.30 -19.52 -7.40
CA TYR A 952 -19.22 -19.61 -8.39
C TYR A 952 -18.40 -18.31 -8.47
N VAL A 953 -19.09 -17.17 -8.58
CA VAL A 953 -18.43 -15.85 -8.63
C VAL A 953 -17.63 -15.60 -7.35
N LEU A 954 -18.17 -15.96 -6.18
CA LEU A 954 -17.44 -15.84 -4.91
C LEU A 954 -16.17 -16.69 -4.89
N GLU A 955 -16.28 -17.97 -5.24
CA GLU A 955 -15.15 -18.90 -5.25
C GLU A 955 -14.05 -18.47 -6.23
N ARG A 956 -14.44 -17.97 -7.42
CA ARG A 956 -13.52 -17.37 -8.40
C ARG A 956 -12.80 -16.13 -7.88
N ILE A 957 -13.49 -15.27 -7.11
CA ILE A 957 -12.85 -14.09 -6.50
C ILE A 957 -11.91 -14.50 -5.37
N THR A 958 -12.31 -15.48 -4.54
CA THR A 958 -11.43 -15.99 -3.49
C THR A 958 -10.17 -16.66 -4.07
N GLU A 959 -10.28 -17.33 -5.23
CA GLU A 959 -9.13 -17.87 -5.97
C GLU A 959 -8.15 -16.75 -6.34
N MET A 960 -8.64 -15.64 -6.90
CA MET A 960 -7.82 -14.49 -7.28
C MET A 960 -7.19 -13.79 -6.06
N ALA A 961 -7.88 -13.77 -4.93
CA ALA A 961 -7.40 -13.21 -3.67
C ALA A 961 -6.44 -14.14 -2.90
N GLY A 962 -6.26 -15.40 -3.34
CA GLY A 962 -5.45 -16.38 -2.62
C GLY A 962 -6.07 -16.83 -1.28
N VAL A 963 -7.39 -16.78 -1.16
CA VAL A 963 -8.18 -17.14 0.04
C VAL A 963 -9.04 -18.36 -0.29
N VAL A 964 -9.38 -19.17 0.71
CA VAL A 964 -10.25 -20.33 0.55
C VAL A 964 -11.65 -20.01 1.08
N LEU A 965 -12.66 -20.24 0.24
CA LEU A 965 -14.06 -20.19 0.63
C LEU A 965 -14.44 -21.47 1.40
N SER A 966 -15.11 -21.31 2.54
CA SER A 966 -15.76 -22.42 3.25
C SER A 966 -17.27 -22.17 3.36
N LEU A 967 -18.05 -23.13 2.89
CA LEU A 967 -19.48 -23.24 3.13
C LEU A 967 -19.80 -24.25 4.24
N ASP A 968 -18.81 -24.74 5.00
CA ASP A 968 -19.07 -25.65 6.12
C ASP A 968 -19.99 -24.98 7.17
N PRO A 969 -21.04 -25.66 7.66
CA PRO A 969 -21.99 -25.07 8.62
C PRO A 969 -21.37 -24.73 9.98
N LYS A 970 -20.24 -25.32 10.35
CA LYS A 970 -19.54 -25.07 11.61
C LYS A 970 -18.03 -25.16 11.39
N PRO A 971 -17.42 -24.12 10.76
CA PRO A 971 -16.03 -24.17 10.33
C PRO A 971 -15.06 -24.22 11.52
N ILE A 972 -15.41 -23.55 12.63
CA ILE A 972 -14.66 -23.58 13.88
C ILE A 972 -15.56 -24.06 15.01
N GLN A 973 -15.05 -25.02 15.80
CA GLN A 973 -15.73 -25.56 16.96
C GLN A 973 -15.68 -24.59 18.15
N GLY A 974 -16.62 -24.74 19.10
CA GLY A 974 -16.68 -23.91 20.31
C GLY A 974 -17.63 -22.72 20.18
N ASP A 975 -17.29 -21.64 20.91
CA ASP A 975 -18.14 -20.45 21.13
C ASP A 975 -18.10 -19.44 19.96
N TRP A 976 -18.09 -19.96 18.75
CA TRP A 976 -18.10 -19.20 17.50
C TRP A 976 -19.38 -19.53 16.72
N ASN A 977 -19.97 -18.56 16.03
CA ASN A 977 -21.16 -18.81 15.24
C ASN A 977 -20.88 -19.83 14.12
N GLY A 978 -21.91 -20.57 13.73
CA GLY A 978 -21.87 -21.39 12.52
C GLY A 978 -22.40 -20.60 11.32
N ALA A 979 -22.35 -21.21 10.13
CA ALA A 979 -22.79 -20.59 8.88
C ALA A 979 -24.12 -21.18 8.38
N GLY A 980 -25.10 -20.32 8.16
CA GLY A 980 -26.44 -20.64 7.64
C GLY A 980 -26.65 -20.33 6.17
N ALA A 981 -27.78 -20.80 5.64
CA ALA A 981 -28.35 -20.35 4.38
C ALA A 981 -29.84 -20.01 4.59
N HIS A 982 -30.14 -19.01 5.43
CA HIS A 982 -31.52 -18.75 5.84
C HIS A 982 -32.38 -18.46 4.61
N THR A 983 -33.53 -19.12 4.53
CA THR A 983 -34.38 -19.08 3.34
C THR A 983 -35.68 -18.37 3.67
N ASN A 984 -35.78 -17.12 3.24
CA ASN A 984 -37.01 -16.34 3.27
C ASN A 984 -37.95 -16.85 2.18
N TYR A 985 -39.20 -17.16 2.54
CA TYR A 985 -40.17 -17.76 1.63
C TYR A 985 -41.56 -17.12 1.73
N SER A 986 -42.17 -16.89 0.57
CA SER A 986 -43.59 -16.54 0.48
C SER A 986 -44.23 -17.02 -0.82
N THR A 987 -45.53 -17.23 -0.79
CA THR A 987 -46.35 -17.36 -2.00
C THR A 987 -47.21 -16.10 -2.21
N LYS A 988 -47.82 -16.00 -3.39
CA LYS A 988 -48.78 -14.95 -3.73
C LYS A 988 -49.89 -14.83 -2.68
N SER A 989 -50.41 -15.96 -2.21
CA SER A 989 -51.41 -16.01 -1.15
C SER A 989 -50.88 -15.50 0.19
N MET A 990 -49.62 -15.79 0.55
CA MET A 990 -48.99 -15.27 1.77
C MET A 990 -48.75 -13.75 1.76
N ARG A 991 -48.49 -13.19 0.57
CA ARG A 991 -48.28 -11.74 0.36
C ARG A 991 -49.58 -10.96 0.20
N SER A 992 -50.71 -11.63 0.02
CA SER A 992 -52.04 -11.03 -0.13
C SER A 992 -52.70 -10.74 1.22
N ASP A 993 -53.78 -9.94 1.24
CA ASP A 993 -54.48 -9.60 2.48
C ASP A 993 -55.00 -10.86 3.19
N GLY A 994 -54.75 -10.95 4.51
CA GLY A 994 -55.03 -12.16 5.31
C GLY A 994 -53.97 -13.27 5.18
N GLY A 995 -52.90 -13.04 4.41
CA GLY A 995 -51.84 -14.02 4.13
C GLY A 995 -51.10 -14.55 5.36
N TYR A 996 -51.17 -13.86 6.51
CA TYR A 996 -50.60 -14.38 7.76
C TYR A 996 -51.23 -15.69 8.23
N GLY A 997 -52.51 -15.94 7.91
CA GLY A 997 -53.13 -17.26 8.13
C GLY A 997 -52.42 -18.37 7.32
N VAL A 998 -52.21 -18.10 6.03
CA VAL A 998 -51.50 -19.01 5.10
C VAL A 998 -50.05 -19.25 5.54
N ILE A 999 -49.38 -18.23 6.08
CA ILE A 999 -48.03 -18.37 6.65
C ILE A 999 -48.04 -19.37 7.81
N LYS A 1000 -48.98 -19.26 8.77
CA LYS A 1000 -49.06 -20.20 9.90
C LYS A 1000 -49.32 -21.63 9.44
N GLU A 1001 -50.24 -21.82 8.48
CA GLU A 1001 -50.51 -23.13 7.90
C GLU A 1001 -49.27 -23.75 7.24
N ALA A 1002 -48.51 -22.95 6.49
CA ALA A 1002 -47.25 -23.40 5.88
C ALA A 1002 -46.21 -23.81 6.92
N ILE A 1003 -46.07 -23.02 8.00
CA ILE A 1003 -45.16 -23.34 9.12
C ILE A 1003 -45.57 -24.64 9.81
N GLU A 1004 -46.86 -24.88 10.04
CA GLU A 1004 -47.36 -26.13 10.61
C GLU A 1004 -47.02 -27.33 9.73
N LYS A 1005 -47.16 -27.21 8.40
CA LYS A 1005 -46.77 -28.27 7.46
C LYS A 1005 -45.26 -28.55 7.52
N LEU A 1006 -44.43 -27.51 7.56
CA LEU A 1006 -42.97 -27.65 7.70
C LEU A 1006 -42.57 -28.32 9.01
N GLY A 1007 -43.30 -28.06 10.11
CA GLY A 1007 -43.09 -28.73 11.38
C GLY A 1007 -43.36 -30.23 11.32
N ARG A 1008 -44.39 -30.66 10.57
CA ARG A 1008 -44.71 -32.09 10.40
C ARG A 1008 -43.68 -32.85 9.58
N ARG A 1009 -43.01 -32.18 8.63
CA ARG A 1009 -41.94 -32.75 7.79
C ARG A 1009 -40.55 -32.33 8.25
N HIS A 1010 -40.39 -31.88 9.50
CA HIS A 1010 -39.14 -31.31 9.99
C HIS A 1010 -37.93 -32.23 9.77
N LYS A 1011 -38.05 -33.52 10.14
CA LYS A 1011 -36.97 -34.52 9.99
C LYS A 1011 -36.54 -34.72 8.54
N GLU A 1012 -37.50 -34.72 7.62
CA GLU A 1012 -37.26 -34.91 6.19
C GLU A 1012 -36.54 -33.70 5.59
N HIS A 1013 -36.93 -32.49 6.00
CA HIS A 1013 -36.23 -31.27 5.62
C HIS A 1013 -34.80 -31.22 6.17
N ILE A 1014 -34.61 -31.51 7.48
CA ILE A 1014 -33.27 -31.50 8.11
C ILE A 1014 -32.31 -32.44 7.39
N ALA A 1015 -32.76 -33.64 6.99
CA ALA A 1015 -31.95 -34.59 6.24
C ALA A 1015 -31.46 -34.07 4.88
N ALA A 1016 -32.15 -33.06 4.31
CA ALA A 1016 -31.82 -32.45 3.02
C ALA A 1016 -31.20 -31.04 3.15
N TYR A 1017 -31.07 -30.50 4.36
CA TYR A 1017 -30.70 -29.10 4.63
C TYR A 1017 -29.19 -28.88 4.78
N GLY A 1018 -28.38 -29.77 4.21
CA GLY A 1018 -26.92 -29.72 4.20
C GLY A 1018 -26.28 -30.66 5.23
N GLU A 1019 -25.19 -31.32 4.82
CA GLU A 1019 -24.44 -32.24 5.68
C GLU A 1019 -23.63 -31.46 6.74
N GLY A 1020 -23.52 -32.01 7.95
CA GLY A 1020 -22.77 -31.40 9.05
C GLY A 1020 -23.56 -30.40 9.89
N ASN A 1021 -24.85 -30.21 9.58
CA ASN A 1021 -25.72 -29.22 10.21
C ASN A 1021 -25.97 -29.51 11.71
N GLU A 1022 -25.78 -30.76 12.15
CA GLU A 1022 -25.84 -31.16 13.57
C GLU A 1022 -24.79 -30.46 14.44
N ARG A 1023 -23.68 -29.99 13.85
CA ARG A 1023 -22.66 -29.21 14.56
C ARG A 1023 -23.05 -27.74 14.73
N ARG A 1024 -24.03 -27.27 13.93
CA ARG A 1024 -24.49 -25.87 13.90
C ARG A 1024 -25.78 -25.69 14.70
N LEU A 1025 -26.79 -26.52 14.44
CA LEU A 1025 -28.12 -26.44 15.05
C LEU A 1025 -28.14 -27.09 16.44
N THR A 1026 -27.56 -26.40 17.43
CA THR A 1026 -27.40 -26.93 18.80
C THR A 1026 -28.26 -26.21 19.84
N GLY A 1027 -29.18 -25.33 19.42
CA GLY A 1027 -29.96 -24.48 20.32
C GLY A 1027 -29.19 -23.28 20.91
N ARG A 1028 -27.94 -23.07 20.50
CA ARG A 1028 -27.07 -21.94 20.89
C ARG A 1028 -26.73 -21.12 19.64
N HIS A 1029 -26.10 -19.95 19.83
CA HIS A 1029 -25.63 -19.10 18.72
C HIS A 1029 -26.71 -18.78 17.69
N GLU A 1030 -27.87 -18.30 18.16
CA GLU A 1030 -28.99 -17.89 17.29
C GLU A 1030 -29.59 -19.01 16.42
N THR A 1031 -29.50 -20.27 16.84
CA THR A 1031 -30.14 -21.41 16.18
C THR A 1031 -31.04 -22.20 17.13
N ALA A 1032 -32.03 -22.91 16.58
CA ALA A 1032 -32.76 -23.94 17.30
C ALA A 1032 -31.96 -25.26 17.36
N ASP A 1033 -32.30 -26.13 18.30
CA ASP A 1033 -31.76 -27.49 18.36
C ASP A 1033 -32.29 -28.33 17.18
N ILE A 1034 -31.42 -29.13 16.56
CA ILE A 1034 -31.68 -29.89 15.32
C ILE A 1034 -32.88 -30.84 15.42
N ASP A 1035 -33.19 -31.35 16.61
CA ASP A 1035 -34.30 -32.29 16.81
C ASP A 1035 -35.62 -31.58 17.15
N THR A 1036 -35.57 -30.27 17.39
CA THR A 1036 -36.71 -29.46 17.82
C THR A 1036 -37.19 -28.51 16.71
N PHE A 1037 -38.49 -28.54 16.45
CA PHE A 1037 -39.12 -27.54 15.58
C PHE A 1037 -39.86 -26.50 16.43
N VAL A 1038 -39.36 -25.26 16.38
CA VAL A 1038 -39.96 -24.12 17.06
C VAL A 1038 -40.11 -22.99 16.05
N TRP A 1039 -41.19 -22.22 16.15
CA TRP A 1039 -41.34 -20.98 15.40
C TRP A 1039 -41.78 -19.84 16.31
N GLY A 1040 -41.47 -18.62 15.94
CA GLY A 1040 -41.90 -17.44 16.70
C GLY A 1040 -41.69 -16.13 15.96
N VAL A 1041 -42.34 -15.08 16.46
CA VAL A 1041 -42.19 -13.73 15.90
C VAL A 1041 -40.96 -13.06 16.49
N ALA A 1042 -40.07 -12.60 15.61
CA ALA A 1042 -38.78 -12.01 15.97
C ALA A 1042 -37.91 -12.88 16.89
N ASN A 1043 -38.13 -14.19 16.91
CA ASN A 1043 -37.33 -15.12 17.71
C ASN A 1043 -36.21 -15.72 16.84
N ARG A 1044 -34.98 -15.26 17.04
CA ARG A 1044 -33.81 -15.81 16.35
C ARG A 1044 -33.48 -17.24 16.83
N GLY A 1045 -33.77 -17.61 18.08
CA GLY A 1045 -33.55 -18.98 18.56
C GLY A 1045 -34.54 -20.03 18.03
N ALA A 1046 -35.46 -19.64 17.14
CA ALA A 1046 -36.45 -20.54 16.55
C ALA A 1046 -35.96 -21.13 15.21
N SER A 1047 -36.52 -22.28 14.84
CA SER A 1047 -36.29 -22.93 13.54
C SER A 1047 -36.86 -22.11 12.39
N ILE A 1048 -38.05 -21.53 12.60
CA ILE A 1048 -38.70 -20.60 11.67
C ILE A 1048 -38.97 -19.27 12.38
N ARG A 1049 -38.58 -18.17 11.75
CA ARG A 1049 -38.84 -16.82 12.24
C ARG A 1049 -39.87 -16.12 11.36
N VAL A 1050 -40.80 -15.42 11.98
CA VAL A 1050 -41.66 -14.45 11.29
C VAL A 1050 -41.25 -13.04 11.70
N GLY A 1051 -41.05 -12.15 10.74
CA GLY A 1051 -40.69 -10.75 10.99
C GLY A 1051 -41.82 -9.98 11.68
N ARG A 1052 -41.47 -8.96 12.49
CA ARG A 1052 -42.46 -8.08 13.13
C ARG A 1052 -43.34 -7.37 12.12
N ASP A 1053 -42.75 -6.96 11.00
CA ASP A 1053 -43.49 -6.26 9.95
C ASP A 1053 -44.51 -7.18 9.27
N THR A 1054 -44.16 -8.44 8.99
CA THR A 1054 -45.10 -9.46 8.48
C THR A 1054 -46.25 -9.72 9.45
N GLU A 1055 -45.96 -9.86 10.76
CA GLU A 1055 -47.01 -10.04 11.77
C GLU A 1055 -47.95 -8.82 11.80
N LYS A 1056 -47.36 -7.62 11.83
CA LYS A 1056 -48.09 -6.35 11.94
C LYS A 1056 -48.96 -6.06 10.71
N SER A 1057 -48.46 -6.33 9.51
CA SER A 1057 -49.19 -6.14 8.26
C SER A 1057 -50.25 -7.21 8.00
N GLY A 1058 -50.17 -8.35 8.72
CA GLY A 1058 -51.04 -9.50 8.48
C GLY A 1058 -50.76 -10.23 7.15
N LYS A 1059 -49.61 -9.97 6.51
CA LYS A 1059 -49.19 -10.57 5.22
C LYS A 1059 -47.70 -10.36 4.96
N GLY A 1060 -47.04 -11.27 4.26
CA GLY A 1060 -45.61 -11.15 3.96
C GLY A 1060 -44.93 -12.51 3.74
N TYR A 1061 -43.82 -12.74 4.45
CA TYR A 1061 -42.98 -13.93 4.35
C TYR A 1061 -42.52 -14.43 5.72
N PHE A 1062 -42.04 -15.67 5.78
CA PHE A 1062 -41.31 -16.22 6.92
C PHE A 1062 -39.89 -16.63 6.51
N GLU A 1063 -39.02 -16.80 7.50
CA GLU A 1063 -37.60 -17.14 7.35
C GLU A 1063 -37.35 -18.54 7.92
N ASP A 1064 -36.95 -19.49 7.08
CA ASP A 1064 -36.46 -20.81 7.51
C ASP A 1064 -34.96 -20.74 7.82
N ARG A 1065 -34.62 -20.85 9.11
CA ARG A 1065 -33.26 -20.66 9.61
C ARG A 1065 -32.46 -21.97 9.68
N ARG A 1066 -33.12 -23.09 9.37
CA ARG A 1066 -32.55 -24.44 9.48
C ARG A 1066 -31.56 -24.82 8.36
N PRO A 1067 -31.65 -24.33 7.11
CA PRO A 1067 -30.68 -24.70 6.09
C PRO A 1067 -29.25 -24.27 6.47
N ALA A 1068 -28.30 -25.17 6.30
CA ALA A 1068 -26.87 -24.89 6.44
C ALA A 1068 -26.33 -24.10 5.25
N SER A 1069 -25.20 -23.41 5.44
CA SER A 1069 -24.49 -22.67 4.38
C SER A 1069 -24.13 -23.53 3.15
N ASN A 1070 -23.90 -24.84 3.31
CA ASN A 1070 -23.62 -25.78 2.22
C ASN A 1070 -24.87 -26.41 1.58
N MET A 1071 -26.08 -25.95 1.91
CA MET A 1071 -27.30 -26.54 1.35
C MET A 1071 -27.37 -26.39 -0.18
N ASP A 1072 -27.99 -27.36 -0.86
CA ASP A 1072 -28.29 -27.25 -2.28
C ASP A 1072 -29.59 -26.43 -2.45
N PRO A 1073 -29.53 -25.23 -3.09
CA PRO A 1073 -30.70 -24.38 -3.22
C PRO A 1073 -31.81 -25.03 -4.06
N TYR A 1074 -31.51 -25.90 -5.02
CA TYR A 1074 -32.56 -26.58 -5.79
C TYR A 1074 -33.37 -27.50 -4.89
N VAL A 1075 -32.70 -28.21 -3.98
CA VAL A 1075 -33.35 -29.13 -3.04
C VAL A 1075 -34.17 -28.35 -2.03
N VAL A 1076 -33.58 -27.37 -1.34
CA VAL A 1076 -34.25 -26.64 -0.26
C VAL A 1076 -35.45 -25.84 -0.77
N THR A 1077 -35.28 -25.06 -1.84
CA THR A 1077 -36.36 -24.21 -2.36
C THR A 1077 -37.54 -25.03 -2.87
N SER A 1078 -37.27 -26.11 -3.62
CA SER A 1078 -38.34 -26.96 -4.16
C SER A 1078 -39.03 -27.79 -3.07
N MET A 1079 -38.30 -28.25 -2.06
CA MET A 1079 -38.89 -28.99 -0.93
C MET A 1079 -39.76 -28.10 -0.05
N ILE A 1080 -39.38 -26.83 0.17
CA ILE A 1080 -40.25 -25.85 0.83
C ILE A 1080 -41.53 -25.62 0.01
N ALA A 1081 -41.42 -25.40 -1.30
CA ALA A 1081 -42.60 -25.24 -2.16
C ALA A 1081 -43.49 -26.48 -2.19
N GLU A 1082 -42.90 -27.68 -2.31
CA GLU A 1082 -43.64 -28.95 -2.28
C GLU A 1082 -44.39 -29.13 -0.96
N THR A 1083 -43.71 -28.99 0.18
CA THR A 1083 -44.32 -29.19 1.50
C THR A 1083 -45.42 -28.18 1.79
N THR A 1084 -45.25 -26.93 1.36
CA THR A 1084 -46.22 -25.86 1.66
C THR A 1084 -47.42 -25.85 0.72
N ILE A 1085 -47.24 -26.23 -0.55
CA ILE A 1085 -48.28 -26.12 -1.60
C ILE A 1085 -48.89 -27.49 -1.95
N LEU A 1086 -48.05 -28.48 -2.27
CA LEU A 1086 -48.49 -29.76 -2.85
C LEU A 1086 -48.81 -30.81 -1.79
N TRP A 1087 -47.98 -30.91 -0.77
CA TRP A 1087 -48.13 -31.91 0.27
C TRP A 1087 -49.35 -31.62 1.14
N LYS A 1088 -50.07 -32.69 1.48
CA LYS A 1088 -51.20 -32.68 2.40
C LYS A 1088 -50.90 -33.66 3.54
N PRO A 1089 -51.08 -33.26 4.80
CA PRO A 1089 -50.93 -34.19 5.92
C PRO A 1089 -51.97 -35.31 5.79
N THR A 1090 -51.47 -36.55 5.80
CA THR A 1090 -52.29 -37.76 5.91
C THR A 1090 -52.81 -37.97 7.32
#